data_AF-A0AA39IJR8-F1
#
_entry.id   AF-A0AA39IJR8-F1
#
_cell.length_a   1.000
_cell.length_b   1.000
_cell.length_c   1.000
_cell.angle_alpha   90.00
_cell.angle_beta   90.00
_cell.angle_gamma   90.00
#
_symmetry.space_group_name_H-M   'P 1'
#
loop_
_entity.id
_entity.type
_entity.pdbx_description
1 polymer ?
#
loop_
_entity_poly.entity_id
_entity_poly.type
_entity_poly.pdbx_seq_one_letter_code
_entity_poly.pdbx_strand_id
1 'polypeptide(L)'
;MRLLLTLLLLLTSTSAWWSGFKKAVNGLLGRPGDKDRLPCGEVGFCLNITKDGTGCSRCDCPDGFGEKDCRPLDPCSPNPCQNFASCSRDGCKCPSGFKGDFCELPTECDNYKRNDRRSFRSPPPVCTVCMENKCLNNGTCIPTLGGHGFSCMCPYGYEGNLCQNEIPCVLSNPCNHGGECRPDPVDRTRAKCRCLSIWKGERCETYNPCHSVNCVHGNCTVLDVSKAKCLCEPGYTGSNCEIDIDECATRPCLHYGSCTDKVNGYECRCLVGTHGKNCEIDENDCRTEHPHNTKCNITDHGAICHDLLNYYQCSCSPQFTGRNCETPMMIWRAMQSLGADKDEYDKLLHLLYNNPEIVKELLPFVLALQSSENQTMSSWDFEDLFVWASFEGVELDTKKDFVKWHSPVLGNCFTFNHDSQPEKMPLRYAGEQEGFRALMRVRQDEYLDWIDTASLLVFVHSSTDSVFGESLRFQARPGGETSLMISEASFERLGGAYGTCVKDKSEVKSYYYSGEYHIDGCFRSCYQDAVLKSCGCMDPRYPMPRDRSVSPCELPDRYCVMEVTERRGDPSKWQECRCSLPCSNGQFSVRAAHSRFPQETNRCDLLKFGDSRVYKRCLAEMASNETALINVYFPQLIQAYFREEPKMDLNKFVSMLGGLLGVLMGFSFITLAEFVELFVTLTVIYLR
;
A
#
# COMPACT_ATOMS: atom_id res chain seq x y z
N MET A 1 -18.22 -58.91 -0.13
CA MET A 1 -18.23 -57.46 -0.45
C MET A 1 -19.52 -56.98 -1.12
N ARG A 2 -20.05 -57.63 -2.17
CA ARG A 2 -21.32 -57.21 -2.80
C ARG A 2 -22.57 -57.34 -1.89
N LEU A 3 -22.58 -58.31 -0.96
CA LEU A 3 -23.66 -58.45 0.04
C LEU A 3 -23.67 -57.36 1.14
N LEU A 4 -22.48 -56.85 1.49
CA LEU A 4 -22.32 -55.72 2.42
C LEU A 4 -22.75 -54.39 1.78
N LEU A 5 -22.52 -54.23 0.48
CA LEU A 5 -23.02 -53.08 -0.29
C LEU A 5 -24.55 -53.08 -0.40
N THR A 6 -25.19 -54.24 -0.57
CA THR A 6 -26.66 -54.34 -0.64
C THR A 6 -27.35 -54.07 0.70
N LEU A 7 -26.71 -54.38 1.83
CA LEU A 7 -27.24 -54.06 3.17
C LEU A 7 -27.13 -52.56 3.50
N LEU A 8 -26.07 -51.88 3.03
CA LEU A 8 -25.91 -50.42 3.16
C LEU A 8 -26.89 -49.63 2.26
N LEU A 9 -27.27 -50.17 1.10
CA LEU A 9 -28.25 -49.56 0.17
C LEU A 9 -29.71 -49.67 0.67
N LEU A 10 -30.03 -50.63 1.53
CA LEU A 10 -31.37 -50.74 2.13
C LEU A 10 -31.61 -49.71 3.24
N LEU A 11 -30.55 -49.28 3.94
CA LEU A 11 -30.61 -48.26 5.00
C LEU A 11 -30.74 -46.82 4.48
N THR A 12 -30.49 -46.58 3.18
CA THR A 12 -30.67 -45.26 2.53
C THR A 12 -32.07 -44.99 1.97
N SER A 13 -33.06 -45.85 2.25
CA SER A 13 -34.41 -45.77 1.66
C SER A 13 -35.48 -45.09 2.52
N THR A 14 -35.15 -44.55 3.71
CA THR A 14 -36.11 -43.78 4.51
C THR A 14 -36.07 -42.28 4.15
N SER A 15 -36.87 -41.91 3.16
CA SER A 15 -36.99 -40.58 2.54
C SER A 15 -37.63 -39.47 3.41
N ALA A 16 -37.58 -39.56 4.73
CA ALA A 16 -38.23 -38.59 5.63
C ALA A 16 -37.33 -37.44 6.13
N TRP A 17 -36.02 -37.49 5.90
CA TRP A 17 -35.07 -36.49 6.44
C TRP A 17 -34.57 -35.44 5.42
N TRP A 18 -34.86 -35.60 4.13
CA TRP A 18 -34.35 -34.72 3.07
C TRP A 18 -35.29 -33.57 2.66
N SER A 19 -36.55 -33.55 3.11
CA SER A 19 -37.51 -32.48 2.77
C SER A 19 -37.40 -31.24 3.68
N GLY A 20 -36.85 -31.39 4.89
CA GLY A 20 -36.62 -30.29 5.83
C GLY A 20 -35.45 -29.38 5.45
N PHE A 21 -34.37 -29.95 4.90
CA PHE A 21 -33.17 -29.19 4.53
C PHE A 21 -33.37 -28.31 3.28
N LYS A 22 -34.21 -28.76 2.34
CA LYS A 22 -34.53 -28.01 1.11
C LYS A 22 -35.41 -26.78 1.33
N LYS A 23 -36.20 -26.75 2.42
CA LYS A 23 -37.01 -25.59 2.82
C LYS A 23 -36.21 -24.50 3.55
N ALA A 24 -35.06 -24.82 4.15
CA ALA A 24 -34.22 -23.85 4.83
C ALA A 24 -33.28 -23.08 3.89
N VAL A 25 -32.94 -23.65 2.72
CA VAL A 25 -31.99 -23.03 1.77
C VAL A 25 -32.67 -22.14 0.71
N ASN A 26 -33.93 -22.43 0.35
CA ASN A 26 -34.70 -21.58 -0.59
C ASN A 26 -35.36 -20.35 0.07
N GLY A 27 -35.16 -20.13 1.37
CA GLY A 27 -35.63 -18.95 2.10
C GLY A 27 -34.63 -17.77 2.13
N LEU A 28 -33.42 -17.94 1.59
CA LEU A 28 -32.34 -16.94 1.67
C LEU A 28 -31.96 -16.29 0.33
N LEU A 29 -32.64 -16.62 -0.77
CA LEU A 29 -32.41 -16.00 -2.07
C LEU A 29 -33.74 -15.79 -2.81
N GLY A 30 -34.37 -14.64 -2.56
CA GLY A 30 -35.53 -14.17 -3.31
C GLY A 30 -35.52 -12.65 -3.45
N ARG A 31 -35.07 -12.15 -4.61
CA ARG A 31 -35.27 -10.75 -5.02
C ARG A 31 -36.74 -10.55 -5.42
N PRO A 32 -37.44 -9.52 -4.92
CA PRO A 32 -38.75 -9.16 -5.42
C PRO A 32 -38.62 -8.37 -6.73
N GLY A 33 -39.41 -8.77 -7.73
CA GLY A 33 -39.48 -8.11 -9.02
C GLY A 33 -40.29 -6.82 -8.99
N ASP A 34 -39.90 -5.90 -9.89
CA ASP A 34 -40.56 -4.66 -10.27
C ASP A 34 -42.07 -4.84 -10.51
N LYS A 35 -42.87 -4.39 -9.54
CA LYS A 35 -44.22 -3.87 -9.76
C LYS A 35 -44.42 -2.80 -8.69
N ASP A 36 -44.26 -1.51 -9.04
CA ASP A 36 -44.89 -0.35 -8.37
C ASP A 36 -44.36 0.97 -8.96
N ARG A 37 -45.14 1.66 -9.80
CA ARG A 37 -44.94 3.09 -10.13
C ARG A 37 -46.29 3.81 -10.31
N LEU A 38 -46.87 4.27 -9.20
CA LEU A 38 -47.80 5.41 -9.17
C LEU A 38 -47.40 6.37 -8.01
N PRO A 39 -47.31 7.69 -8.22
CA PRO A 39 -46.84 8.66 -7.21
C PRO A 39 -47.93 9.08 -6.19
N CYS A 40 -47.52 9.37 -4.94
CA CYS A 40 -48.33 9.91 -3.84
C CYS A 40 -47.81 11.30 -3.41
N GLY A 41 -48.39 12.39 -3.91
CA GLY A 41 -47.92 13.76 -3.61
C GLY A 41 -46.51 14.05 -4.15
N GLU A 42 -45.84 15.09 -3.62
CA GLU A 42 -44.52 15.51 -4.11
C GLU A 42 -43.37 14.62 -3.62
N VAL A 43 -43.55 13.89 -2.50
CA VAL A 43 -42.46 13.18 -1.80
C VAL A 43 -42.82 11.78 -1.29
N GLY A 44 -44.03 11.26 -1.56
CA GLY A 44 -44.50 9.97 -1.01
C GLY A 44 -44.61 8.83 -2.02
N PHE A 45 -44.51 7.59 -1.52
CA PHE A 45 -44.67 6.36 -2.32
C PHE A 45 -46.04 5.69 -2.07
N CYS A 46 -46.61 5.09 -3.11
CA CYS A 46 -47.92 4.43 -3.02
C CYS A 46 -47.79 3.01 -2.48
N LEU A 47 -48.51 2.70 -1.40
CA LEU A 47 -48.54 1.37 -0.77
C LEU A 47 -49.72 0.51 -1.22
N ASN A 48 -50.78 1.09 -1.78
CA ASN A 48 -51.93 0.34 -2.30
C ASN A 48 -52.72 1.12 -3.36
N ILE A 49 -52.86 0.57 -4.56
CA ILE A 49 -53.64 1.18 -5.66
C ILE A 49 -55.14 0.90 -5.44
N THR A 50 -56.00 1.88 -5.75
CA THR A 50 -57.46 1.72 -5.68
C THR A 50 -57.95 0.68 -6.72
N LYS A 51 -59.11 0.04 -6.48
CA LYS A 51 -59.61 -1.09 -7.30
C LYS A 51 -59.89 -0.75 -8.76
N ASP A 52 -60.01 0.53 -9.06
CA ASP A 52 -60.19 1.19 -10.35
C ASP A 52 -58.86 1.58 -11.04
N GLY A 53 -57.71 1.28 -10.42
CA GLY A 53 -56.39 1.34 -11.06
C GLY A 53 -55.85 2.75 -11.35
N THR A 54 -56.52 3.80 -10.85
CA THR A 54 -56.23 5.20 -11.21
C THR A 54 -55.76 6.08 -10.04
N GLY A 55 -55.72 5.57 -8.81
CA GLY A 55 -55.28 6.35 -7.64
C GLY A 55 -54.61 5.50 -6.55
N CYS A 56 -53.87 6.15 -5.66
CA CYS A 56 -53.31 5.50 -4.49
C CYS A 56 -54.23 5.66 -3.27
N SER A 57 -54.57 4.55 -2.62
CA SER A 57 -55.44 4.51 -1.44
C SER A 57 -54.68 4.66 -0.11
N ARG A 58 -53.35 4.45 -0.10
CA ARG A 58 -52.51 4.58 1.09
C ARG A 58 -51.09 4.97 0.72
N CYS A 59 -50.60 6.07 1.28
CA CYS A 59 -49.27 6.61 1.01
C CYS A 59 -48.32 6.39 2.19
N ASP A 60 -47.03 6.30 1.90
CA ASP A 60 -45.94 6.35 2.89
C ASP A 60 -45.29 7.75 2.84
N CYS A 61 -45.35 8.53 3.93
CA CYS A 61 -44.85 9.91 4.01
C CYS A 61 -43.66 10.03 4.99
N PRO A 62 -42.68 10.91 4.74
CA PRO A 62 -41.61 11.25 5.69
C PRO A 62 -42.13 11.97 6.96
N ASP A 63 -41.38 11.87 8.07
CA ASP A 63 -41.72 12.52 9.34
C ASP A 63 -41.90 14.04 9.18
N GLY A 64 -43.03 14.58 9.69
CA GLY A 64 -43.37 16.01 9.63
C GLY A 64 -44.47 16.39 8.62
N PHE A 65 -45.00 15.42 7.85
CA PHE A 65 -46.08 15.61 6.89
C PHE A 65 -47.29 14.71 7.20
N GLY A 66 -48.50 15.18 6.93
CA GLY A 66 -49.74 14.46 7.27
C GLY A 66 -49.95 13.17 6.47
N GLU A 67 -50.35 12.09 7.15
CA GLU A 67 -50.40 10.69 6.67
C GLU A 67 -51.31 10.39 5.46
N LYS A 68 -52.19 11.31 5.04
CA LYS A 68 -53.13 11.06 3.92
C LYS A 68 -52.67 11.59 2.57
N ASP A 69 -52.07 12.79 2.53
CA ASP A 69 -51.70 13.50 1.28
C ASP A 69 -50.32 14.20 1.36
N CYS A 70 -49.51 13.90 2.39
CA CYS A 70 -48.23 14.52 2.70
C CYS A 70 -48.22 16.08 2.63
N ARG A 71 -49.07 16.78 3.43
CA ARG A 71 -49.09 18.27 3.58
C ARG A 71 -48.61 18.77 4.97
N PRO A 72 -48.12 20.03 5.13
CA PRO A 72 -47.63 20.60 6.40
C PRO A 72 -48.75 20.93 7.42
N LEU A 73 -48.43 20.95 8.73
CA LEU A 73 -49.42 20.87 9.84
C LEU A 73 -49.60 22.11 10.79
N ASP A 74 -49.10 23.33 10.52
CA ASP A 74 -49.31 24.50 11.43
C ASP A 74 -49.57 25.88 10.74
N PRO A 75 -50.70 26.59 11.02
CA PRO A 75 -51.05 27.92 10.48
C PRO A 75 -50.60 29.18 11.25
N CYS A 76 -49.98 29.09 12.44
CA CYS A 76 -49.47 30.30 13.17
C CYS A 76 -47.97 30.57 12.94
N SER A 77 -47.37 30.08 11.85
CA SER A 77 -45.96 30.37 11.53
C SER A 77 -45.82 31.03 10.14
N PRO A 78 -45.50 32.34 10.07
CA PRO A 78 -45.29 33.31 11.17
C PRO A 78 -46.57 34.03 11.67
N ASN A 79 -46.53 34.69 12.85
CA ASN A 79 -47.68 35.24 13.61
C ASN A 79 -48.29 36.56 13.04
N PRO A 80 -49.63 36.64 12.80
CA PRO A 80 -50.32 37.82 12.22
C PRO A 80 -50.93 38.89 13.17
N CYS A 81 -50.80 38.81 14.50
CA CYS A 81 -51.51 39.70 15.46
C CYS A 81 -50.80 41.03 15.81
N GLN A 82 -51.54 42.14 16.08
CA GLN A 82 -50.97 43.48 16.41
C GLN A 82 -51.05 43.84 17.91
N ASN A 83 -50.40 44.94 18.30
CA ASN A 83 -50.40 45.49 19.68
C ASN A 83 -50.02 44.46 20.75
N PHE A 84 -48.98 43.66 20.46
CA PHE A 84 -48.44 42.61 21.33
C PHE A 84 -49.42 41.48 21.68
N ALA A 85 -50.41 41.23 20.82
CA ALA A 85 -51.36 40.12 20.97
C ALA A 85 -50.77 38.75 20.58
N SER A 86 -51.26 37.68 21.22
CA SER A 86 -50.78 36.29 21.02
C SER A 86 -51.65 35.51 20.02
N CYS A 87 -51.05 34.84 19.03
CA CYS A 87 -51.74 33.92 18.09
C CYS A 87 -52.02 32.57 18.77
N SER A 88 -53.25 32.09 18.62
CA SER A 88 -53.64 30.73 18.99
C SER A 88 -54.39 30.09 17.82
N ARG A 89 -54.69 28.79 17.89
CA ARG A 89 -55.38 28.06 16.81
C ARG A 89 -56.77 28.63 16.44
N ASP A 90 -57.34 29.49 17.30
CA ASP A 90 -58.63 30.16 17.11
C ASP A 90 -58.53 31.67 16.78
N GLY A 91 -57.34 32.23 16.52
CA GLY A 91 -57.14 33.66 16.19
C GLY A 91 -56.36 34.47 17.25
N CYS A 92 -56.40 35.81 17.15
CA CYS A 92 -55.62 36.73 18.00
C CYS A 92 -56.29 37.04 19.36
N LYS A 93 -55.53 36.98 20.46
CA LYS A 93 -56.02 37.37 21.80
C LYS A 93 -55.53 38.78 22.20
N CYS A 94 -56.46 39.74 22.34
CA CYS A 94 -56.14 41.15 22.58
C CYS A 94 -55.90 41.52 24.06
N PRO A 95 -54.94 42.42 24.37
CA PRO A 95 -54.72 42.97 25.71
C PRO A 95 -55.81 43.96 26.17
N SER A 96 -55.91 44.19 27.48
CA SER A 96 -56.89 45.12 28.08
C SER A 96 -56.72 46.55 27.55
N GLY A 97 -57.81 47.17 27.11
CA GLY A 97 -57.80 48.52 26.52
C GLY A 97 -57.94 48.52 24.99
N PHE A 98 -57.82 47.37 24.34
CA PHE A 98 -57.90 47.23 22.87
C PHE A 98 -58.91 46.16 22.42
N LYS A 99 -59.52 46.34 21.25
CA LYS A 99 -60.52 45.45 20.64
C LYS A 99 -60.41 45.46 19.10
N GLY A 100 -60.84 44.38 18.43
CA GLY A 100 -60.75 44.16 16.97
C GLY A 100 -60.27 42.75 16.63
N ASP A 101 -60.42 42.28 15.39
CA ASP A 101 -60.02 40.91 14.97
C ASP A 101 -58.48 40.73 15.00
N PHE A 102 -57.75 41.85 14.92
CA PHE A 102 -56.28 41.90 15.05
C PHE A 102 -55.81 42.85 16.18
N CYS A 103 -56.73 43.30 17.03
CA CYS A 103 -56.50 44.15 18.21
C CYS A 103 -56.17 45.63 17.97
N GLU A 104 -56.84 46.27 17.02
CA GLU A 104 -56.47 47.59 16.47
C GLU A 104 -57.17 48.85 17.06
N LEU A 105 -58.19 48.73 17.95
CA LEU A 105 -58.98 49.88 18.45
C LEU A 105 -58.99 50.06 19.99
N PRO A 106 -58.92 51.29 20.56
CA PRO A 106 -59.04 51.53 22.02
C PRO A 106 -60.47 51.55 22.57
N THR A 107 -60.69 51.05 23.79
CA THR A 107 -62.03 50.81 24.37
C THR A 107 -62.80 52.04 24.92
N GLU A 108 -62.20 53.22 25.06
CA GLU A 108 -62.85 54.40 25.70
C GLU A 108 -63.77 55.24 24.80
N CYS A 109 -63.91 54.90 23.51
CA CYS A 109 -64.76 55.64 22.57
C CYS A 109 -66.23 55.18 22.51
N ASP A 110 -66.65 54.23 23.36
CA ASP A 110 -67.95 53.53 23.18
C ASP A 110 -69.14 54.11 23.99
N ASN A 111 -68.91 55.02 24.95
CA ASN A 111 -69.96 55.45 25.89
C ASN A 111 -70.73 56.74 25.55
N TYR A 112 -70.54 57.36 24.38
CA TYR A 112 -71.35 58.54 23.98
C TYR A 112 -72.54 58.21 23.04
N LYS A 113 -72.79 56.92 22.76
CA LYS A 113 -73.91 56.47 21.92
C LYS A 113 -75.14 55.94 22.66
N ARG A 114 -75.29 56.18 23.97
CA ARG A 114 -76.56 55.88 24.66
C ARG A 114 -77.16 57.12 25.30
N ASN A 115 -78.27 57.54 24.70
CA ASN A 115 -79.27 58.43 25.27
C ASN A 115 -79.44 58.22 26.78
N ASP A 116 -79.15 59.22 27.60
CA ASP A 116 -80.18 59.69 28.53
C ASP A 116 -80.09 61.21 28.72
N ARG A 117 -81.23 61.86 28.53
CA ARG A 117 -81.40 63.31 28.61
C ARG A 117 -81.83 63.65 30.03
N ARG A 118 -80.93 64.18 30.88
CA ARG A 118 -81.22 65.29 31.82
C ARG A 118 -80.01 65.67 32.68
N SER A 119 -79.77 66.98 32.72
CA SER A 119 -78.92 67.77 33.63
C SER A 119 -77.43 67.92 33.26
N PHE A 120 -77.13 69.12 32.76
CA PHE A 120 -75.83 69.62 32.29
C PHE A 120 -74.83 69.92 33.42
N ARG A 121 -73.55 69.55 33.22
CA ARG A 121 -72.40 70.48 33.19
C ARG A 121 -71.39 70.01 32.13
N SER A 122 -71.17 70.86 31.13
CA SER A 122 -70.19 70.91 30.02
C SER A 122 -69.34 69.65 29.67
N PRO A 123 -69.30 69.18 28.40
CA PRO A 123 -68.31 68.19 27.95
C PRO A 123 -66.88 68.79 27.88
N PRO A 124 -65.83 68.00 28.19
CA PRO A 124 -64.44 68.47 28.24
C PRO A 124 -63.85 68.82 26.86
N PRO A 125 -62.80 69.66 26.79
CA PRO A 125 -62.39 70.40 25.57
C PRO A 125 -61.78 69.54 24.44
N VAL A 126 -61.60 68.25 24.68
CA VAL A 126 -60.76 67.37 23.86
C VAL A 126 -61.42 66.98 22.51
N CYS A 127 -62.74 67.18 22.35
CA CYS A 127 -63.47 66.76 21.14
C CYS A 127 -63.80 67.89 20.14
N THR A 128 -63.37 69.14 20.36
CA THR A 128 -63.75 70.28 19.49
C THR A 128 -62.72 70.67 18.42
N VAL A 129 -61.53 70.06 18.40
CA VAL A 129 -60.39 70.55 17.61
C VAL A 129 -60.46 70.21 16.11
N CYS A 130 -61.32 69.27 15.68
CA CYS A 130 -61.52 68.90 14.27
C CYS A 130 -62.94 69.23 13.73
N MET A 131 -63.68 70.17 14.34
CA MET A 131 -65.04 70.52 13.91
C MET A 131 -65.10 71.23 12.53
N GLU A 132 -64.04 71.95 12.14
CA GLU A 132 -63.86 72.48 10.78
C GLU A 132 -62.55 71.89 10.23
N ASN A 133 -62.63 71.00 9.23
CA ASN A 133 -61.46 70.30 8.72
C ASN A 133 -60.51 71.29 8.01
N LYS A 134 -59.34 71.56 8.61
CA LYS A 134 -58.31 72.46 8.07
C LYS A 134 -57.29 71.76 7.16
N CYS A 135 -57.41 70.45 6.99
CA CYS A 135 -56.53 69.68 6.11
C CYS A 135 -56.91 69.94 4.64
N LEU A 136 -55.92 70.30 3.83
CA LEU A 136 -56.07 70.50 2.39
C LEU A 136 -56.09 69.16 1.65
N ASN A 137 -56.42 69.18 0.36
CA ASN A 137 -56.39 68.02 -0.53
C ASN A 137 -57.12 66.79 0.03
N ASN A 138 -58.28 67.03 0.65
CA ASN A 138 -59.16 66.01 1.22
C ASN A 138 -58.53 65.17 2.35
N GLY A 139 -57.55 65.73 3.07
CA GLY A 139 -56.94 65.08 4.24
C GLY A 139 -57.89 64.94 5.43
N THR A 140 -57.65 63.92 6.24
CA THR A 140 -58.48 63.57 7.41
C THR A 140 -57.88 64.17 8.68
N CYS A 141 -58.64 65.00 9.41
CA CYS A 141 -58.22 65.61 10.67
C CYS A 141 -58.29 64.60 11.84
N ILE A 142 -57.21 64.48 12.59
CA ILE A 142 -57.11 63.67 13.82
C ILE A 142 -56.65 64.54 15.00
N PRO A 143 -57.34 64.54 16.16
CA PRO A 143 -56.92 65.32 17.33
C PRO A 143 -55.68 64.70 18.00
N THR A 144 -54.75 65.53 18.48
CA THR A 144 -53.53 65.08 19.17
C THR A 144 -53.73 64.91 20.68
N LEU A 145 -53.01 63.95 21.27
CA LEU A 145 -53.05 63.60 22.69
C LEU A 145 -52.69 64.85 23.55
N GLY A 146 -53.67 65.34 24.31
CA GLY A 146 -53.58 66.60 25.07
C GLY A 146 -54.67 67.61 24.72
N GLY A 147 -55.45 67.38 23.65
CA GLY A 147 -56.71 68.10 23.38
C GLY A 147 -56.58 69.55 22.90
N HIS A 148 -55.36 70.04 22.63
CA HIS A 148 -55.11 71.42 22.16
C HIS A 148 -54.57 71.51 20.72
N GLY A 149 -54.46 70.40 19.99
CA GLY A 149 -53.96 70.39 18.61
C GLY A 149 -54.66 69.37 17.69
N PHE A 150 -54.46 69.53 16.39
CA PHE A 150 -54.88 68.59 15.36
C PHE A 150 -53.70 68.22 14.46
N SER A 151 -53.75 67.04 13.87
CA SER A 151 -52.84 66.57 12.84
C SER A 151 -53.65 66.13 11.63
N CYS A 152 -53.10 66.31 10.43
CA CYS A 152 -53.74 65.91 9.18
C CYS A 152 -53.15 64.60 8.67
N MET A 153 -54.00 63.60 8.49
CA MET A 153 -53.63 62.38 7.78
C MET A 153 -53.87 62.59 6.28
N CYS A 154 -52.78 62.65 5.52
CA CYS A 154 -52.83 62.98 4.10
C CYS A 154 -53.14 61.78 3.22
N PRO A 155 -53.98 61.95 2.17
CA PRO A 155 -54.25 60.91 1.20
C PRO A 155 -53.03 60.68 0.29
N TYR A 156 -53.00 59.52 -0.36
CA TYR A 156 -51.87 59.10 -1.20
C TYR A 156 -51.57 60.12 -2.31
N GLY A 157 -50.31 60.58 -2.39
CA GLY A 157 -49.85 61.58 -3.35
C GLY A 157 -49.65 62.99 -2.79
N TYR A 158 -49.98 63.23 -1.51
CA TYR A 158 -49.80 64.53 -0.85
C TYR A 158 -49.06 64.41 0.49
N GLU A 159 -48.30 65.43 0.86
CA GLU A 159 -47.55 65.51 2.12
C GLU A 159 -47.54 66.94 2.72
N GLY A 160 -46.99 67.07 3.92
CA GLY A 160 -46.99 68.32 4.68
C GLY A 160 -47.98 68.31 5.85
N ASN A 161 -47.85 69.28 6.75
CA ASN A 161 -48.63 69.36 7.99
C ASN A 161 -50.14 69.63 7.79
N LEU A 162 -50.51 70.18 6.63
CA LEU A 162 -51.89 70.35 6.20
C LEU A 162 -52.17 69.61 4.88
N CYS A 163 -51.32 68.68 4.46
CA CYS A 163 -51.42 67.98 3.17
C CYS A 163 -51.32 68.89 1.95
N GLN A 164 -50.54 69.98 2.05
CA GLN A 164 -50.45 71.04 1.05
C GLN A 164 -49.50 70.74 -0.12
N ASN A 165 -48.54 69.83 0.04
CA ASN A 165 -47.51 69.55 -0.96
C ASN A 165 -47.88 68.32 -1.79
N GLU A 166 -47.71 68.40 -3.11
CA GLU A 166 -47.87 67.27 -4.04
C GLU A 166 -46.57 66.46 -4.16
N ILE A 167 -46.68 65.14 -4.26
CA ILE A 167 -45.53 64.25 -4.44
C ILE A 167 -45.27 64.05 -5.96
N PRO A 168 -44.17 64.57 -6.55
CA PRO A 168 -44.04 64.74 -8.00
C PRO A 168 -43.83 63.48 -8.84
N CYS A 169 -43.68 62.28 -8.26
CA CYS A 169 -43.64 61.00 -9.00
C CYS A 169 -44.96 60.19 -8.90
N VAL A 170 -45.93 60.67 -8.11
CA VAL A 170 -47.20 59.96 -7.88
C VAL A 170 -48.32 60.52 -8.75
N LEU A 171 -48.28 61.83 -9.02
CA LEU A 171 -49.30 62.54 -9.80
C LEU A 171 -48.91 62.78 -11.27
N SER A 172 -47.61 62.86 -11.58
CA SER A 172 -47.07 62.90 -12.96
C SER A 172 -45.64 62.33 -12.98
N ASN A 173 -45.08 61.95 -14.15
CA ASN A 173 -43.67 61.53 -14.24
C ASN A 173 -42.84 62.63 -14.95
N PRO A 174 -41.92 63.33 -14.24
CA PRO A 174 -41.08 64.39 -14.79
C PRO A 174 -39.84 63.90 -15.58
N CYS A 175 -39.58 62.59 -15.67
CA CYS A 175 -38.42 62.03 -16.35
C CYS A 175 -38.67 61.86 -17.86
N ASN A 176 -37.77 62.37 -18.70
CA ASN A 176 -37.88 62.25 -20.14
C ASN A 176 -37.46 60.85 -20.64
N HIS A 177 -37.89 60.53 -21.87
CA HIS A 177 -37.50 59.31 -22.60
C HIS A 177 -37.72 57.98 -21.84
N GLY A 178 -38.81 57.92 -21.07
CA GLY A 178 -39.20 56.70 -20.35
C GLY A 178 -38.34 56.41 -19.11
N GLY A 179 -37.63 57.40 -18.58
CA GLY A 179 -36.90 57.28 -17.32
C GLY A 179 -37.82 56.93 -16.14
N GLU A 180 -37.31 56.10 -15.22
CA GLU A 180 -38.05 55.71 -14.02
C GLU A 180 -37.90 56.81 -12.95
N CYS A 181 -39.03 57.41 -12.54
CA CYS A 181 -39.06 58.43 -11.48
C CYS A 181 -39.05 57.78 -10.12
N ARG A 182 -38.17 58.26 -9.23
CA ARG A 182 -38.24 57.94 -7.79
C ARG A 182 -38.18 59.23 -6.99
N PRO A 183 -38.97 59.39 -5.91
CA PRO A 183 -38.85 60.54 -5.03
C PRO A 183 -37.45 60.54 -4.38
N ASP A 184 -36.88 61.72 -4.20
CA ASP A 184 -35.58 61.86 -3.56
C ASP A 184 -35.67 61.40 -2.08
N PRO A 185 -34.72 60.58 -1.61
CA PRO A 185 -34.76 60.04 -0.25
C PRO A 185 -34.62 61.10 0.85
N VAL A 186 -34.12 62.30 0.55
CA VAL A 186 -33.91 63.39 1.51
C VAL A 186 -35.03 64.44 1.43
N ASP A 187 -35.50 64.79 0.23
CA ASP A 187 -36.58 65.75 0.02
C ASP A 187 -37.64 65.17 -0.93
N ARG A 188 -38.72 64.65 -0.37
CA ARG A 188 -39.78 63.94 -1.10
C ARG A 188 -40.58 64.82 -2.07
N THR A 189 -40.41 66.14 -1.99
CA THR A 189 -40.94 67.10 -2.96
C THR A 189 -40.10 67.19 -4.24
N ARG A 190 -38.97 66.46 -4.34
CA ARG A 190 -38.12 66.39 -5.54
C ARG A 190 -38.13 65.00 -6.16
N ALA A 191 -38.14 64.97 -7.48
CA ALA A 191 -38.06 63.74 -8.26
C ALA A 191 -36.62 63.49 -8.74
N LYS A 192 -36.13 62.27 -8.54
CA LYS A 192 -34.84 61.78 -9.06
C LYS A 192 -35.09 60.76 -10.17
N CYS A 193 -34.57 61.03 -11.35
CA CYS A 193 -34.76 60.18 -12.52
C CYS A 193 -33.66 59.13 -12.66
N ARG A 194 -34.05 57.86 -12.85
CA ARG A 194 -33.16 56.79 -13.30
C ARG A 194 -33.28 56.64 -14.81
N CYS A 195 -32.23 57.03 -15.53
CA CYS A 195 -32.21 57.01 -16.98
C CYS A 195 -31.89 55.62 -17.55
N LEU A 196 -32.45 55.31 -18.72
CA LEU A 196 -32.03 54.18 -19.55
C LEU A 196 -30.59 54.40 -20.02
N SER A 197 -29.82 53.31 -20.22
CA SER A 197 -28.36 53.33 -20.45
C SER A 197 -27.88 54.23 -21.60
N ILE A 198 -28.74 54.50 -22.59
CA ILE A 198 -28.51 55.40 -23.73
C ILE A 198 -28.71 56.89 -23.42
N TRP A 199 -29.27 57.25 -22.25
CA TRP A 199 -29.55 58.62 -21.83
C TRP A 199 -28.85 58.96 -20.50
N LYS A 200 -28.47 60.22 -20.33
CA LYS A 200 -27.80 60.79 -19.16
C LYS A 200 -28.32 62.22 -18.93
N GLY A 201 -28.25 62.70 -17.69
CA GLY A 201 -28.78 64.02 -17.30
C GLY A 201 -29.70 63.90 -16.09
N GLU A 202 -30.10 65.03 -15.51
CA GLU A 202 -30.91 65.05 -14.28
C GLU A 202 -32.35 64.58 -14.53
N ARG A 203 -32.84 64.78 -15.76
CA ARG A 203 -34.16 64.34 -16.24
C ARG A 203 -34.08 63.41 -17.45
N CYS A 204 -32.91 62.83 -17.73
CA CYS A 204 -32.65 61.94 -18.88
C CYS A 204 -32.77 62.63 -20.24
N GLU A 205 -32.25 63.85 -20.34
CA GLU A 205 -32.35 64.74 -21.49
C GLU A 205 -31.22 64.58 -22.53
N THR A 206 -30.05 64.04 -22.15
CA THR A 206 -28.84 64.00 -23.02
C THR A 206 -28.48 62.56 -23.41
N TYR A 207 -27.98 62.34 -24.62
CA TYR A 207 -27.52 61.00 -25.06
C TYR A 207 -26.19 60.60 -24.40
N ASN A 208 -25.97 59.31 -24.10
CA ASN A 208 -24.73 58.78 -23.53
C ASN A 208 -23.83 58.11 -24.60
N PRO A 209 -22.73 58.75 -25.04
CA PRO A 209 -21.86 58.21 -26.10
C PRO A 209 -21.10 56.93 -25.72
N CYS A 210 -20.91 56.65 -24.43
CA CYS A 210 -20.26 55.41 -23.96
C CYS A 210 -21.20 54.19 -23.97
N HIS A 211 -22.46 54.33 -24.39
CA HIS A 211 -23.37 53.20 -24.49
C HIS A 211 -22.94 52.18 -25.57
N SER A 212 -22.40 52.66 -26.68
CA SER A 212 -22.02 51.82 -27.83
C SER A 212 -20.53 51.44 -27.84
N VAL A 213 -19.75 51.86 -26.83
CA VAL A 213 -18.32 51.60 -26.73
C VAL A 213 -18.07 50.72 -25.50
N ASN A 214 -17.68 49.48 -25.73
CA ASN A 214 -17.43 48.51 -24.66
C ASN A 214 -15.91 48.36 -24.45
N CYS A 215 -15.39 48.89 -23.35
CA CYS A 215 -13.99 48.74 -22.97
C CYS A 215 -13.84 47.49 -22.09
N VAL A 216 -13.03 46.52 -22.51
CA VAL A 216 -12.90 45.22 -21.83
C VAL A 216 -12.01 45.34 -20.59
N HIS A 217 -10.75 45.75 -20.77
CA HIS A 217 -9.78 45.99 -19.70
C HIS A 217 -9.36 47.47 -19.66
N GLY A 218 -10.33 48.34 -19.41
CA GLY A 218 -10.12 49.78 -19.39
C GLY A 218 -11.41 50.58 -19.19
N ASN A 219 -11.27 51.90 -19.09
CA ASN A 219 -12.40 52.80 -18.83
C ASN A 219 -12.75 53.66 -20.06
N CYS A 220 -14.05 53.80 -20.34
CA CYS A 220 -14.56 54.67 -21.41
C CYS A 220 -14.46 56.14 -21.02
N THR A 221 -13.81 56.95 -21.86
CA THR A 221 -13.75 58.39 -21.70
C THR A 221 -14.43 59.08 -22.88
N VAL A 222 -15.28 60.06 -22.56
CA VAL A 222 -15.98 60.86 -23.58
C VAL A 222 -15.01 61.92 -24.08
N LEU A 223 -14.77 61.93 -25.39
CA LEU A 223 -13.93 62.92 -26.04
C LEU A 223 -14.76 64.09 -26.58
N ASP A 224 -15.97 63.83 -27.07
CA ASP A 224 -16.90 64.84 -27.61
C ASP A 224 -18.37 64.37 -27.56
N VAL A 225 -19.34 65.20 -27.97
CA VAL A 225 -20.80 64.95 -27.92
C VAL A 225 -21.23 63.64 -28.59
N SER A 226 -20.44 63.11 -29.53
CA SER A 226 -20.69 61.84 -30.24
C SER A 226 -19.51 60.87 -30.28
N LYS A 227 -18.38 61.16 -29.61
CA LYS A 227 -17.16 60.34 -29.68
C LYS A 227 -16.66 59.97 -28.29
N ALA A 228 -16.34 58.69 -28.10
CA ALA A 228 -15.72 58.16 -26.89
C ALA A 228 -14.57 57.21 -27.24
N LYS A 229 -13.60 57.08 -26.34
CA LYS A 229 -12.43 56.18 -26.49
C LYS A 229 -12.14 55.48 -25.17
N CYS A 230 -11.67 54.24 -25.25
CA CYS A 230 -11.18 53.47 -24.11
C CYS A 230 -9.75 53.91 -23.72
N LEU A 231 -9.53 54.09 -22.42
CA LEU A 231 -8.19 54.19 -21.82
C LEU A 231 -7.86 52.82 -21.23
N CYS A 232 -6.85 52.16 -21.79
CA CYS A 232 -6.47 50.80 -21.41
C CYS A 232 -5.64 50.78 -20.14
N GLU A 233 -5.85 49.75 -19.33
CA GLU A 233 -4.99 49.44 -18.19
C GLU A 233 -3.58 49.02 -18.68
N PRO A 234 -2.52 49.22 -17.88
CA PRO A 234 -1.18 48.75 -18.23
C PRO A 234 -1.17 47.24 -18.55
N GLY A 235 -0.50 46.84 -19.62
CA GLY A 235 -0.52 45.48 -20.16
C GLY A 235 -1.57 45.24 -21.25
N TYR A 236 -2.51 46.15 -21.48
CA TYR A 236 -3.54 45.99 -22.52
C TYR A 236 -3.47 47.07 -23.61
N THR A 237 -3.86 46.67 -24.83
CA THR A 237 -3.93 47.51 -26.02
C THR A 237 -5.17 47.17 -26.86
N GLY A 238 -5.33 47.84 -28.00
CA GLY A 238 -6.52 47.73 -28.85
C GLY A 238 -7.49 48.89 -28.66
N SER A 239 -8.47 48.97 -29.57
CA SER A 239 -9.42 50.10 -29.59
C SER A 239 -10.41 50.07 -28.42
N ASN A 240 -10.66 48.87 -27.89
CA ASN A 240 -11.53 48.57 -26.77
C ASN A 240 -10.75 47.94 -25.59
N CYS A 241 -9.42 48.02 -25.59
CA CYS A 241 -8.54 47.41 -24.59
C CYS A 241 -8.74 45.89 -24.47
N GLU A 242 -8.93 45.26 -25.61
CA GLU A 242 -9.28 43.84 -25.76
C GLU A 242 -8.06 42.94 -26.00
N ILE A 243 -6.89 43.53 -26.26
CA ILE A 243 -5.68 42.80 -26.63
C ILE A 243 -4.70 42.87 -25.46
N ASP A 244 -4.34 41.73 -24.90
CA ASP A 244 -3.23 41.62 -23.94
C ASP A 244 -1.90 41.79 -24.70
N ILE A 245 -0.96 42.55 -24.12
CA ILE A 245 0.35 42.79 -24.72
C ILE A 245 1.22 41.57 -24.40
N ASP A 246 1.60 40.81 -25.41
CA ASP A 246 2.51 39.68 -25.24
C ASP A 246 3.95 40.17 -24.98
N GLU A 247 4.33 40.24 -23.70
CA GLU A 247 5.68 40.62 -23.27
C GLU A 247 6.74 39.54 -23.55
N CYS A 248 6.31 38.33 -23.91
CA CYS A 248 7.20 37.25 -24.35
C CYS A 248 7.61 37.36 -25.83
N ALA A 249 6.95 38.20 -26.63
CA ALA A 249 7.24 38.37 -28.06
C ALA A 249 8.69 38.79 -28.35
N THR A 250 9.34 39.53 -27.45
CA THR A 250 10.74 39.93 -27.58
C THR A 250 11.75 38.85 -27.18
N ARG A 251 11.27 37.67 -26.77
CA ARG A 251 12.07 36.51 -26.31
C ARG A 251 13.06 36.87 -25.19
N PRO A 252 12.60 37.37 -24.04
CA PRO A 252 13.47 37.85 -22.97
C PRO A 252 14.22 36.73 -22.22
N CYS A 253 13.75 35.49 -22.27
CA CYS A 253 14.37 34.36 -21.59
C CYS A 253 15.55 33.78 -22.40
N LEU A 254 16.73 33.73 -21.78
CA LEU A 254 17.96 33.16 -22.35
C LEU A 254 18.05 31.66 -22.09
N HIS A 255 19.07 31.01 -22.66
CA HIS A 255 19.38 29.58 -22.46
C HIS A 255 18.18 28.63 -22.65
N TYR A 256 17.34 28.92 -23.65
CA TYR A 256 16.15 28.15 -23.99
C TYR A 256 15.07 28.11 -22.87
N GLY A 257 15.10 29.06 -21.93
CA GLY A 257 14.06 29.23 -20.92
C GLY A 257 12.68 29.49 -21.53
N SER A 258 11.64 28.91 -20.93
CA SER A 258 10.27 29.08 -21.39
C SER A 258 9.69 30.38 -20.85
N CYS A 259 9.29 31.28 -21.74
CA CYS A 259 8.63 32.53 -21.38
C CYS A 259 7.13 32.31 -21.24
N THR A 260 6.57 32.69 -20.10
CA THR A 260 5.13 32.74 -19.89
C THR A 260 4.71 34.19 -19.76
N ASP A 261 3.82 34.61 -20.66
CA ASP A 261 3.22 35.94 -20.65
C ASP A 261 2.34 36.12 -19.42
N LYS A 262 2.39 37.30 -18.81
CA LYS A 262 1.55 37.69 -17.68
C LYS A 262 1.03 39.09 -17.95
N VAL A 263 -0.02 39.50 -17.25
CA VAL A 263 -0.55 40.86 -17.39
C VAL A 263 0.52 41.88 -16.99
N ASN A 264 0.99 42.68 -17.96
CA ASN A 264 1.98 43.75 -17.78
C ASN A 264 3.35 43.24 -17.26
N GLY A 265 3.78 42.06 -17.70
CA GLY A 265 5.05 41.46 -17.35
C GLY A 265 5.20 40.02 -17.84
N TYR A 266 6.39 39.45 -17.68
CA TYR A 266 6.65 38.07 -18.10
C TYR A 266 7.35 37.27 -17.00
N GLU A 267 7.23 35.95 -17.06
CA GLU A 267 7.98 35.04 -16.21
C GLU A 267 8.80 34.06 -17.05
N CYS A 268 10.10 34.03 -16.80
CA CYS A 268 10.99 33.03 -17.37
C CYS A 268 11.06 31.81 -16.47
N ARG A 269 10.67 30.66 -17.01
CA ARG A 269 10.97 29.37 -16.40
C ARG A 269 12.31 28.88 -16.93
N CYS A 270 13.32 28.96 -16.06
CA CYS A 270 14.67 28.53 -16.36
C CYS A 270 14.80 27.01 -16.39
N LEU A 271 15.67 26.51 -17.26
CA LEU A 271 16.03 25.10 -17.27
C LEU A 271 16.92 24.80 -16.05
N VAL A 272 16.84 23.56 -15.55
CA VAL A 272 17.58 23.10 -14.38
C VAL A 272 19.09 23.29 -14.57
N GLY A 273 19.74 24.10 -13.73
CA GLY A 273 21.16 24.48 -13.86
C GLY A 273 21.37 25.92 -14.35
N THR A 274 20.29 26.61 -14.76
CA THR A 274 20.31 28.05 -15.04
C THR A 274 19.43 28.84 -14.08
N HIS A 275 19.83 30.05 -13.73
CA HIS A 275 19.05 30.94 -12.87
C HIS A 275 19.23 32.42 -13.23
N GLY A 276 18.54 33.31 -12.52
CA GLY A 276 18.45 34.74 -12.85
C GLY A 276 17.06 35.12 -13.40
N LYS A 277 16.82 36.42 -13.59
CA LYS A 277 15.49 36.92 -13.99
C LYS A 277 15.13 36.48 -15.42
N ASN A 278 16.14 36.37 -16.27
CA ASN A 278 16.05 35.98 -17.66
C ASN A 278 16.81 34.67 -17.93
N CYS A 279 17.13 33.89 -16.90
CA CYS A 279 17.94 32.66 -16.99
C CYS A 279 19.36 32.90 -17.54
N GLU A 280 19.92 34.08 -17.26
CA GLU A 280 21.20 34.55 -17.77
C GLU A 280 22.42 33.94 -17.07
N ILE A 281 22.22 33.32 -15.91
CA ILE A 281 23.30 32.73 -15.10
C ILE A 281 23.30 31.23 -15.32
N ASP A 282 24.43 30.69 -15.78
CA ASP A 282 24.70 29.27 -15.96
C ASP A 282 25.53 28.76 -14.79
N GLU A 283 25.08 27.70 -14.12
CA GLU A 283 25.80 27.10 -13.00
C GLU A 283 26.96 26.24 -13.51
N ASN A 284 28.15 26.42 -12.93
CA ASN A 284 29.30 25.64 -13.37
C ASN A 284 29.19 24.18 -12.92
N ASP A 285 28.89 23.30 -13.86
CA ASP A 285 28.64 21.88 -13.64
C ASP A 285 29.91 21.09 -13.35
N CYS A 286 31.09 21.65 -13.66
CA CYS A 286 32.40 21.07 -13.40
C CYS A 286 32.82 21.15 -11.92
N ARG A 287 32.24 22.06 -11.15
CA ARG A 287 32.71 22.40 -9.79
C ARG A 287 32.24 21.39 -8.74
N THR A 288 33.10 21.14 -7.75
CA THR A 288 32.78 20.37 -6.53
C THR A 288 32.88 21.28 -5.30
N GLU A 289 32.55 20.78 -4.11
CA GLU A 289 32.72 21.52 -2.86
C GLU A 289 34.19 21.89 -2.57
N HIS A 290 35.15 21.19 -3.19
CA HIS A 290 36.57 21.48 -3.07
C HIS A 290 37.09 22.37 -4.21
N PRO A 291 37.78 23.49 -3.90
CA PRO A 291 38.14 24.51 -4.89
C PRO A 291 39.23 24.07 -5.90
N HIS A 292 39.93 22.97 -5.65
CA HIS A 292 41.00 22.46 -6.52
C HIS A 292 40.61 21.21 -7.32
N ASN A 293 39.42 20.64 -7.07
CA ASN A 293 38.98 19.40 -7.70
C ASN A 293 37.73 19.65 -8.56
N THR A 294 37.77 19.17 -9.80
CA THR A 294 36.58 19.07 -10.65
C THR A 294 36.01 17.66 -10.56
N LYS A 295 34.74 17.46 -10.94
CA LYS A 295 34.11 16.13 -10.98
C LYS A 295 34.93 15.08 -11.76
N CYS A 296 35.69 15.51 -12.78
CA CYS A 296 36.55 14.65 -13.60
C CYS A 296 37.92 14.33 -12.98
N ASN A 297 38.37 15.11 -12.00
CA ASN A 297 39.78 15.21 -11.58
C ASN A 297 40.00 14.65 -10.15
N ILE A 298 39.12 13.73 -9.73
CA ILE A 298 39.17 13.13 -8.39
C ILE A 298 40.12 11.93 -8.39
N THR A 299 40.02 11.09 -9.43
CA THR A 299 40.81 9.86 -9.61
C THR A 299 41.89 10.03 -10.68
N ASP A 300 41.55 10.70 -11.79
CA ASP A 300 42.48 11.06 -12.85
C ASP A 300 42.94 12.51 -12.66
N HIS A 301 44.08 12.67 -11.99
CA HIS A 301 44.65 13.98 -11.62
C HIS A 301 44.97 14.89 -12.83
N GLY A 302 44.94 14.35 -14.05
CA GLY A 302 45.20 15.05 -15.31
C GLY A 302 43.96 15.31 -16.17
N ALA A 303 42.76 14.94 -15.72
CA ALA A 303 41.53 15.09 -16.50
C ALA A 303 41.09 16.56 -16.63
N ILE A 304 40.62 16.93 -17.82
CA ILE A 304 40.10 18.28 -18.12
C ILE A 304 38.57 18.24 -18.17
N CYS A 305 37.91 19.11 -17.40
CA CYS A 305 36.45 19.26 -17.41
C CYS A 305 36.02 20.41 -18.33
N HIS A 306 35.04 20.16 -19.18
CA HIS A 306 34.39 21.14 -20.04
C HIS A 306 32.98 21.42 -19.54
N ASP A 307 32.72 22.67 -19.15
CA ASP A 307 31.44 23.18 -18.67
C ASP A 307 30.51 23.45 -19.87
N LEU A 308 29.30 22.91 -19.83
CA LEU A 308 28.28 23.05 -20.88
C LEU A 308 26.94 23.39 -20.20
N LEU A 309 25.97 23.83 -21.00
CA LEU A 309 24.67 24.23 -20.47
C LEU A 309 23.94 23.04 -19.82
N ASN A 310 23.86 23.04 -18.48
CA ASN A 310 23.27 21.97 -17.64
C ASN A 310 23.93 20.58 -17.80
N TYR A 311 25.19 20.53 -18.23
CA TYR A 311 25.96 19.28 -18.36
C TYR A 311 27.47 19.56 -18.34
N TYR A 312 28.29 18.54 -18.06
CA TYR A 312 29.75 18.66 -18.18
C TYR A 312 30.33 17.46 -18.93
N GLN A 313 31.42 17.70 -19.66
CA GLN A 313 32.13 16.66 -20.39
C GLN A 313 33.58 16.54 -19.90
N CYS A 314 34.00 15.34 -19.53
CA CYS A 314 35.37 15.06 -19.12
C CYS A 314 36.23 14.56 -20.29
N SER A 315 37.41 15.15 -20.45
CA SER A 315 38.48 14.66 -21.32
C SER A 315 39.50 13.90 -20.45
N CYS A 316 39.44 12.57 -20.46
CA CYS A 316 40.26 11.70 -19.61
C CYS A 316 41.67 11.46 -20.17
N SER A 317 42.62 11.19 -19.27
CA SER A 317 43.94 10.66 -19.60
C SER A 317 43.83 9.26 -20.22
N PRO A 318 44.82 8.80 -21.03
CA PRO A 318 44.75 7.53 -21.78
C PRO A 318 44.55 6.25 -20.94
N GLN A 319 44.76 6.34 -19.63
CA GLN A 319 44.68 5.23 -18.68
C GLN A 319 43.33 5.14 -17.96
N PHE A 320 42.44 6.11 -18.17
CA PHE A 320 41.16 6.20 -17.47
C PHE A 320 40.01 6.37 -18.47
N THR A 321 38.83 5.94 -18.06
CA THR A 321 37.58 6.01 -18.81
C THR A 321 36.41 6.16 -17.84
N GLY A 322 35.20 6.31 -18.36
CA GLY A 322 34.00 6.61 -17.58
C GLY A 322 33.57 8.07 -17.71
N ARG A 323 32.41 8.41 -17.15
CA ARG A 323 31.83 9.75 -17.26
C ARG A 323 32.67 10.79 -16.52
N ASN A 324 33.32 10.38 -15.43
CA ASN A 324 34.12 11.20 -14.53
C ASN A 324 35.60 10.78 -14.51
N CYS A 325 36.05 9.99 -15.49
CA CYS A 325 37.40 9.43 -15.53
C CYS A 325 37.74 8.58 -14.27
N GLU A 326 36.74 7.92 -13.72
CA GLU A 326 36.79 7.13 -12.49
C GLU A 326 37.30 5.71 -12.69
N THR A 327 37.23 5.19 -13.91
CA THR A 327 37.51 3.77 -14.20
C THR A 327 38.86 3.61 -14.87
N PRO A 328 39.82 2.88 -14.26
CA PRO A 328 41.05 2.49 -14.93
C PRO A 328 40.78 1.64 -16.19
N MET A 329 41.47 1.95 -17.29
CA MET A 329 41.33 1.27 -18.59
C MET A 329 41.68 -0.24 -18.51
N MET A 330 42.47 -0.65 -17.52
CA MET A 330 42.76 -2.05 -17.22
C MET A 330 41.54 -2.83 -16.70
N ILE A 331 40.73 -2.21 -15.83
CA ILE A 331 39.49 -2.80 -15.32
C ILE A 331 38.46 -2.88 -16.44
N TRP A 332 38.33 -1.81 -17.22
CA TRP A 332 37.49 -1.76 -18.42
C TRP A 332 37.82 -2.92 -19.40
N ARG A 333 39.11 -3.17 -19.67
CA ARG A 333 39.55 -4.28 -20.55
C ARG A 333 39.28 -5.67 -19.98
N ALA A 334 39.48 -5.87 -18.68
CA ALA A 334 39.16 -7.13 -18.02
C ALA A 334 37.65 -7.42 -18.10
N MET A 335 36.80 -6.40 -17.96
CA MET A 335 35.34 -6.58 -18.00
C MET A 335 34.82 -6.76 -19.44
N GLN A 336 35.45 -6.18 -20.46
CA GLN A 336 35.17 -6.50 -21.86
C GLN A 336 35.45 -7.97 -22.21
N SER A 337 36.38 -8.63 -21.51
CA SER A 337 36.65 -10.06 -21.70
C SER A 337 35.57 -10.99 -21.12
N LEU A 338 34.61 -10.44 -20.37
CA LEU A 338 33.46 -11.17 -19.82
C LEU A 338 32.23 -11.15 -20.75
N GLY A 339 32.32 -10.55 -21.95
CA GLY A 339 31.31 -10.66 -23.00
C GLY A 339 30.03 -9.85 -22.82
N ALA A 340 29.96 -8.96 -21.81
CA ALA A 340 28.80 -8.09 -21.60
C ALA A 340 28.74 -6.96 -22.66
N ASP A 341 27.53 -6.64 -23.13
CA ASP A 341 27.30 -5.52 -24.03
C ASP A 341 27.63 -4.19 -23.35
N LYS A 342 28.05 -3.18 -24.13
CA LYS A 342 28.52 -1.88 -23.63
C LYS A 342 27.44 -1.15 -22.82
N ASP A 343 26.17 -1.29 -23.22
CA ASP A 343 25.03 -0.66 -22.54
C ASP A 343 24.68 -1.36 -21.22
N GLU A 344 24.92 -2.67 -21.10
CA GLU A 344 24.71 -3.42 -19.85
C GLU A 344 25.83 -3.17 -18.85
N TYR A 345 27.05 -2.99 -19.36
CA TYR A 345 28.21 -2.58 -18.58
C TYR A 345 28.00 -1.22 -17.92
N ASP A 346 27.56 -0.21 -18.68
CA ASP A 346 27.31 1.13 -18.16
C ASP A 346 26.17 1.13 -17.11
N LYS A 347 25.14 0.29 -17.30
CA LYS A 347 24.08 0.08 -16.31
C LYS A 347 24.60 -0.59 -15.04
N LEU A 348 25.42 -1.64 -15.18
CA LEU A 348 25.98 -2.38 -14.06
C LEU A 348 26.92 -1.49 -13.24
N LEU A 349 27.82 -0.76 -13.89
CA LEU A 349 28.69 0.20 -13.21
C LEU A 349 27.91 1.31 -12.54
N HIS A 350 26.90 1.88 -13.19
CA HIS A 350 26.06 2.90 -12.58
C HIS A 350 25.30 2.35 -11.35
N LEU A 351 24.86 1.09 -11.38
CA LEU A 351 24.25 0.42 -10.24
C LEU A 351 25.26 0.15 -9.12
N LEU A 352 26.46 -0.32 -9.44
CA LEU A 352 27.52 -0.59 -8.47
C LEU A 352 28.07 0.68 -7.82
N TYR A 353 28.20 1.75 -8.59
CA TYR A 353 28.66 3.06 -8.12
C TYR A 353 27.65 3.70 -7.17
N ASN A 354 26.35 3.60 -7.48
CA ASN A 354 25.30 4.18 -6.64
C ASN A 354 24.90 3.27 -5.47
N ASN A 355 25.15 1.96 -5.56
CA ASN A 355 24.81 0.98 -4.52
C ASN A 355 25.91 -0.08 -4.40
N PRO A 356 27.01 0.22 -3.68
CA PRO A 356 28.13 -0.70 -3.52
C PRO A 356 27.74 -2.03 -2.83
N GLU A 357 26.67 -2.04 -2.04
CA GLU A 357 26.13 -3.25 -1.41
C GLU A 357 25.61 -4.29 -2.44
N ILE A 358 25.20 -3.86 -3.65
CA ILE A 358 24.74 -4.78 -4.70
C ILE A 358 25.88 -5.71 -5.15
N VAL A 359 27.16 -5.31 -4.99
CA VAL A 359 28.30 -6.19 -5.30
C VAL A 359 28.21 -7.49 -4.50
N LYS A 360 27.77 -7.43 -3.23
CA LYS A 360 27.64 -8.64 -2.39
C LYS A 360 26.63 -9.64 -2.96
N GLU A 361 25.57 -9.15 -3.59
CA GLU A 361 24.54 -10.00 -4.21
C GLU A 361 24.92 -10.47 -5.62
N LEU A 362 25.66 -9.64 -6.36
CA LEU A 362 26.16 -9.94 -7.70
C LEU A 362 27.28 -10.96 -7.70
N LEU A 363 28.19 -10.88 -6.73
CA LEU A 363 29.44 -11.63 -6.74
C LEU A 363 29.22 -13.15 -6.80
N PRO A 364 28.34 -13.77 -6.01
CA PRO A 364 28.09 -15.21 -6.12
C PRO A 364 27.53 -15.62 -7.49
N PHE A 365 26.73 -14.75 -8.13
CA PHE A 365 26.18 -15.01 -9.46
C PHE A 365 27.27 -14.93 -10.54
N VAL A 366 28.13 -13.91 -10.48
CA VAL A 366 29.28 -13.76 -11.39
C VAL A 366 30.28 -14.90 -11.23
N LEU A 367 30.59 -15.28 -9.98
CA LEU A 367 31.48 -16.40 -9.69
C LEU A 367 30.89 -17.71 -10.21
N ALA A 368 29.58 -17.92 -10.06
CA ALA A 368 28.90 -19.11 -10.55
C ALA A 368 28.97 -19.29 -12.09
N LEU A 369 29.18 -18.21 -12.85
CA LEU A 369 29.34 -18.25 -14.31
C LEU A 369 30.74 -18.64 -14.77
N GLN A 370 31.74 -18.64 -13.87
CA GLN A 370 33.09 -19.07 -14.22
C GLN A 370 33.18 -20.59 -14.40
N SER A 371 34.25 -21.07 -15.05
CA SER A 371 34.52 -22.50 -15.13
C SER A 371 34.77 -23.07 -13.73
N SER A 372 34.40 -24.33 -13.52
CA SER A 372 34.60 -25.02 -12.23
C SER A 372 36.07 -25.03 -11.78
N GLU A 373 37.01 -25.04 -12.72
CA GLU A 373 38.45 -24.96 -12.46
C GLU A 373 38.85 -23.59 -11.91
N ASN A 374 38.43 -22.50 -12.57
CA ASN A 374 38.71 -21.14 -12.13
C ASN A 374 38.07 -20.84 -10.77
N GLN A 375 36.85 -21.31 -10.55
CA GLN A 375 36.14 -21.23 -9.27
C GLN A 375 36.93 -21.90 -8.14
N THR A 376 37.47 -23.09 -8.39
CA THR A 376 38.23 -23.85 -7.39
C THR A 376 39.58 -23.21 -7.10
N MET A 377 40.25 -22.66 -8.12
CA MET A 377 41.56 -21.99 -8.00
C MET A 377 41.50 -20.64 -7.30
N SER A 378 40.36 -19.94 -7.39
CA SER A 378 40.18 -18.60 -6.81
C SER A 378 39.74 -18.62 -5.34
N SER A 379 39.61 -19.82 -4.74
CA SER A 379 39.17 -20.02 -3.37
C SER A 379 40.27 -20.70 -2.54
N TRP A 380 40.22 -20.52 -1.22
CA TRP A 380 41.17 -21.13 -0.28
C TRP A 380 41.25 -22.66 -0.42
N ASP A 381 42.44 -23.23 -0.27
CA ASP A 381 42.68 -24.66 -0.30
C ASP A 381 43.08 -25.24 1.08
N PHE A 382 43.31 -26.55 1.15
CA PHE A 382 43.69 -27.24 2.37
C PHE A 382 44.88 -26.59 3.10
N GLU A 383 45.93 -26.22 2.37
CA GLU A 383 47.16 -25.66 2.94
C GLU A 383 46.98 -24.23 3.47
N ASP A 384 45.95 -23.53 3.00
CA ASP A 384 45.61 -22.17 3.42
C ASP A 384 44.86 -22.17 4.75
N LEU A 385 43.95 -23.14 4.92
CA LEU A 385 43.04 -23.20 6.06
C LEU A 385 43.48 -24.18 7.16
N PHE A 386 43.95 -25.39 6.83
CA PHE A 386 44.26 -26.40 7.85
C PHE A 386 45.70 -26.25 8.37
N VAL A 387 45.83 -25.98 9.66
CA VAL A 387 47.13 -26.09 10.36
C VAL A 387 47.35 -27.53 10.82
N TRP A 388 46.30 -28.13 11.39
CA TRP A 388 46.30 -29.47 11.95
C TRP A 388 44.86 -29.99 12.12
N ALA A 389 44.67 -31.31 11.99
CA ALA A 389 43.41 -31.98 12.32
C ALA A 389 43.66 -33.37 12.91
N SER A 390 42.76 -33.84 13.78
CA SER A 390 42.80 -35.17 14.38
C SER A 390 41.41 -35.74 14.63
N PHE A 391 41.34 -37.06 14.70
CA PHE A 391 40.18 -37.82 15.13
C PHE A 391 40.63 -38.97 16.04
N GLU A 392 39.98 -39.18 17.19
CA GLU A 392 40.42 -40.16 18.21
C GLU A 392 41.90 -40.02 18.62
N GLY A 393 42.39 -38.78 18.70
CA GLY A 393 43.79 -38.48 19.01
C GLY A 393 44.81 -38.85 17.92
N VAL A 394 44.37 -39.36 16.77
CA VAL A 394 45.23 -39.66 15.60
C VAL A 394 45.18 -38.49 14.62
N GLU A 395 46.35 -38.04 14.17
CA GLU A 395 46.45 -36.97 13.17
C GLU A 395 45.91 -37.42 11.80
N LEU A 396 45.10 -36.55 11.18
CA LEU A 396 44.46 -36.80 9.89
C LEU A 396 45.32 -36.26 8.74
N ASP A 397 45.36 -36.98 7.62
CA ASP A 397 45.89 -36.48 6.35
C ASP A 397 44.80 -35.69 5.64
N THR A 398 44.90 -34.35 5.71
CA THR A 398 43.94 -33.43 5.08
C THR A 398 43.65 -33.72 3.60
N LYS A 399 44.60 -34.29 2.84
CA LYS A 399 44.40 -34.57 1.40
C LYS A 399 43.69 -35.89 1.13
N LYS A 400 43.71 -36.83 2.07
CA LYS A 400 43.07 -38.15 1.93
C LYS A 400 41.77 -38.27 2.73
N ASP A 401 41.76 -37.72 3.94
CA ASP A 401 40.70 -37.92 4.92
C ASP A 401 39.57 -36.90 4.80
N PHE A 402 39.65 -35.99 3.82
CA PHE A 402 38.62 -35.00 3.53
C PHE A 402 38.23 -35.02 2.06
N VAL A 403 36.95 -34.80 1.79
CA VAL A 403 36.42 -34.57 0.45
C VAL A 403 36.30 -33.09 0.20
N LYS A 404 37.02 -32.59 -0.80
CA LYS A 404 36.90 -31.22 -1.30
C LYS A 404 35.74 -31.12 -2.28
N TRP A 405 34.89 -30.13 -2.11
CA TRP A 405 33.84 -29.75 -3.06
C TRP A 405 33.72 -28.23 -3.12
N HIS A 406 33.16 -27.72 -4.21
CA HIS A 406 33.06 -26.28 -4.43
C HIS A 406 31.59 -25.83 -4.39
N SER A 407 31.34 -24.73 -3.69
CA SER A 407 30.07 -24.02 -3.67
C SER A 407 30.26 -22.62 -4.26
N PRO A 408 29.44 -22.17 -5.22
CA PRO A 408 29.52 -20.80 -5.72
C PRO A 408 29.29 -19.72 -4.66
N VAL A 409 28.69 -20.08 -3.52
CA VAL A 409 28.37 -19.17 -2.41
C VAL A 409 29.39 -19.28 -1.27
N LEU A 410 29.83 -20.49 -0.94
CA LEU A 410 30.77 -20.72 0.18
C LEU A 410 32.24 -20.82 -0.23
N GLY A 411 32.52 -20.94 -1.53
CA GLY A 411 33.85 -21.30 -2.04
C GLY A 411 34.16 -22.80 -1.85
N ASN A 412 35.44 -23.12 -1.71
CA ASN A 412 35.91 -24.47 -1.44
C ASN A 412 35.54 -24.90 -0.02
N CYS A 413 34.81 -26.00 0.07
CA CYS A 413 34.37 -26.64 1.29
C CYS A 413 35.03 -28.01 1.46
N PHE A 414 35.23 -28.41 2.71
CA PHE A 414 35.94 -29.64 3.07
C PHE A 414 35.10 -30.47 4.03
N THR A 415 34.77 -31.70 3.63
CA THR A 415 33.94 -32.59 4.43
C THR A 415 34.74 -33.78 4.93
N PHE A 416 34.80 -33.95 6.25
CA PHE A 416 35.36 -35.12 6.91
C PHE A 416 34.33 -36.25 6.98
N ASN A 417 34.75 -37.51 6.80
CA ASN A 417 33.92 -38.71 6.91
C ASN A 417 32.68 -38.72 5.98
N HIS A 418 32.86 -38.23 4.75
CA HIS A 418 31.80 -38.19 3.73
C HIS A 418 31.55 -39.59 3.11
N ASP A 419 30.34 -39.87 2.63
CA ASP A 419 29.97 -41.21 2.11
C ASP A 419 30.80 -41.65 0.89
N SER A 420 31.33 -40.70 0.12
CA SER A 420 32.21 -41.00 -1.02
C SER A 420 33.63 -41.43 -0.62
N GLN A 421 33.98 -41.39 0.67
CA GLN A 421 35.29 -41.85 1.15
C GLN A 421 35.32 -43.38 1.25
N PRO A 422 36.43 -44.03 0.86
CA PRO A 422 36.53 -45.48 0.87
C PRO A 422 36.57 -46.07 2.30
N GLU A 423 37.14 -45.35 3.26
CA GLU A 423 37.26 -45.77 4.65
C GLU A 423 36.45 -44.84 5.55
N LYS A 424 35.33 -45.34 6.10
CA LYS A 424 34.57 -44.61 7.12
C LYS A 424 35.26 -44.74 8.46
N MET A 425 35.31 -43.63 9.21
CA MET A 425 35.91 -43.58 10.54
C MET A 425 34.81 -43.58 11.62
N PRO A 426 34.43 -44.74 12.17
CA PRO A 426 33.45 -44.79 13.26
C PRO A 426 34.07 -44.32 14.57
N LEU A 427 33.31 -43.57 15.36
CA LEU A 427 33.72 -43.17 16.69
C LEU A 427 33.54 -44.33 17.69
N ARG A 428 34.60 -44.69 18.40
CA ARG A 428 34.65 -45.79 19.39
C ARG A 428 34.47 -45.30 20.81
N TYR A 429 34.90 -44.09 21.11
CA TYR A 429 34.86 -43.51 22.45
C TYR A 429 34.15 -42.15 22.43
N ALA A 430 33.26 -41.93 23.41
CA ALA A 430 32.68 -40.59 23.61
C ALA A 430 33.66 -39.70 24.37
N GLY A 431 33.57 -38.40 24.09
CA GLY A 431 34.33 -37.38 24.79
C GLY A 431 35.02 -36.39 23.85
N GLU A 432 35.37 -35.25 24.43
CA GLU A 432 35.93 -34.11 23.71
C GLU A 432 37.30 -34.39 23.06
N GLN A 433 38.08 -35.30 23.62
CA GLN A 433 39.40 -35.67 23.09
C GLN A 433 39.33 -36.71 21.98
N GLU A 434 38.23 -37.47 21.93
CA GLU A 434 38.05 -38.59 21.01
C GLU A 434 37.33 -38.15 19.72
N GLY A 435 36.64 -37.02 19.77
CA GLY A 435 35.96 -36.43 18.62
C GLY A 435 36.92 -35.86 17.56
N PHE A 436 36.32 -35.21 16.57
CA PHE A 436 37.04 -34.48 15.54
C PHE A 436 37.57 -33.15 16.11
N ARG A 437 38.85 -32.89 15.92
CA ARG A 437 39.49 -31.64 16.33
C ARG A 437 40.29 -31.06 15.18
N ALA A 438 40.18 -29.77 14.93
CA ALA A 438 40.93 -29.10 13.88
C ALA A 438 41.35 -27.70 14.31
N LEU A 439 42.63 -27.39 14.10
CA LEU A 439 43.17 -26.04 14.22
C LEU A 439 43.27 -25.45 12.81
N MET A 440 42.56 -24.36 12.58
CA MET A 440 42.41 -23.78 11.25
C MET A 440 42.69 -22.28 11.25
N ARG A 441 43.15 -21.74 10.12
CA ARG A 441 43.41 -20.31 9.89
C ARG A 441 42.16 -19.62 9.34
N VAL A 442 41.91 -18.40 9.81
CA VAL A 442 40.80 -17.56 9.38
C VAL A 442 41.26 -16.47 8.39
N ARG A 443 42.56 -16.20 8.22
CA ARG A 443 43.15 -15.25 7.22
C ARG A 443 42.38 -13.93 7.10
N GLN A 444 42.24 -13.23 8.23
CA GLN A 444 41.38 -12.04 8.35
C GLN A 444 41.82 -10.90 7.41
N ASP A 445 43.09 -10.87 7.04
CA ASP A 445 43.74 -9.91 6.15
C ASP A 445 43.34 -10.05 4.67
N GLU A 446 42.82 -11.21 4.27
CA GLU A 446 42.39 -11.49 2.89
C GLU A 446 40.87 -11.35 2.68
N TYR A 447 40.13 -11.01 3.73
CA TYR A 447 38.69 -10.82 3.62
C TYR A 447 38.40 -9.52 2.87
N LEU A 448 37.31 -9.53 2.10
CA LEU A 448 36.80 -8.31 1.49
C LEU A 448 36.37 -7.33 2.60
N ASP A 449 36.73 -6.05 2.45
CA ASP A 449 36.53 -5.00 3.47
C ASP A 449 35.09 -4.85 3.97
N TRP A 450 34.11 -5.30 3.19
CA TRP A 450 32.69 -5.22 3.50
C TRP A 450 32.12 -6.46 4.22
N ILE A 451 32.95 -7.43 4.60
CA ILE A 451 32.54 -8.62 5.37
C ILE A 451 32.65 -8.30 6.86
N ASP A 452 31.51 -8.23 7.55
CA ASP A 452 31.44 -7.82 8.95
C ASP A 452 32.07 -8.83 9.95
N THR A 453 32.16 -10.10 9.56
CA THR A 453 32.64 -11.18 10.45
C THR A 453 33.58 -12.14 9.74
N ALA A 454 34.84 -12.19 10.20
CA ALA A 454 35.79 -13.22 9.82
C ALA A 454 35.63 -14.45 10.74
N SER A 455 35.17 -15.57 10.19
CA SER A 455 34.98 -16.82 10.93
C SER A 455 34.92 -18.03 9.99
N LEU A 456 35.30 -19.19 10.49
CA LEU A 456 35.09 -20.46 9.78
C LEU A 456 33.66 -20.95 10.01
N LEU A 457 33.03 -21.44 8.95
CA LEU A 457 31.69 -22.00 9.01
C LEU A 457 31.77 -23.52 9.13
N VAL A 458 31.22 -24.06 10.22
CA VAL A 458 31.20 -25.49 10.53
C VAL A 458 29.78 -26.01 10.39
N PHE A 459 29.61 -27.06 9.60
CA PHE A 459 28.34 -27.72 9.35
C PHE A 459 28.40 -29.16 9.89
N VAL A 460 27.32 -29.60 10.54
CA VAL A 460 27.17 -30.98 11.00
C VAL A 460 25.97 -31.57 10.27
N HIS A 461 26.21 -32.60 9.48
CA HIS A 461 25.21 -33.23 8.62
C HIS A 461 25.46 -34.74 8.52
N SER A 462 24.50 -35.48 8.01
CA SER A 462 24.68 -36.91 7.72
C SER A 462 25.61 -37.10 6.51
N SER A 463 26.29 -38.24 6.44
CA SER A 463 27.30 -38.51 5.41
C SER A 463 26.75 -38.47 3.97
N THR A 464 25.43 -38.63 3.80
CA THR A 464 24.71 -38.66 2.52
C THR A 464 24.10 -37.30 2.14
N ASP A 465 24.08 -36.34 3.06
CA ASP A 465 23.39 -35.07 2.92
C ASP A 465 24.25 -34.05 2.17
N SER A 466 23.59 -33.21 1.37
CA SER A 466 24.22 -32.02 0.77
C SER A 466 24.10 -30.82 1.72
N VAL A 467 25.15 -29.99 1.77
CA VAL A 467 25.19 -28.77 2.59
C VAL A 467 24.98 -27.53 1.72
N PHE A 468 24.21 -26.57 2.23
CA PHE A 468 23.94 -25.29 1.57
C PHE A 468 24.52 -24.14 2.39
N GLY A 469 24.75 -22.99 1.74
CA GLY A 469 25.25 -21.79 2.41
C GLY A 469 24.37 -21.37 3.60
N GLU A 470 23.07 -21.56 3.45
CA GLU A 470 22.02 -21.17 4.40
C GLU A 470 21.62 -22.31 5.34
N SER A 471 22.24 -23.49 5.21
CA SER A 471 22.05 -24.58 6.18
C SER A 471 22.48 -24.14 7.58
N LEU A 472 21.96 -24.83 8.60
CA LEU A 472 22.35 -24.57 9.98
C LEU A 472 23.87 -24.69 10.14
N ARG A 473 24.50 -23.59 10.55
CA ARG A 473 25.95 -23.44 10.58
C ARG A 473 26.42 -22.86 11.91
N PHE A 474 27.60 -23.28 12.33
CA PHE A 474 28.25 -22.82 13.55
C PHE A 474 29.50 -22.03 13.18
N GLN A 475 29.65 -20.84 13.75
CA GLN A 475 30.81 -19.99 13.47
C GLN A 475 31.92 -20.27 14.48
N ALA A 476 33.09 -20.65 13.96
CA ALA A 476 34.32 -20.73 14.71
C ALA A 476 35.13 -19.45 14.51
N ARG A 477 35.25 -18.67 15.58
CA ARG A 477 35.89 -17.35 15.56
C ARG A 477 37.40 -17.46 15.80
N PRO A 478 38.22 -16.62 15.16
CA PRO A 478 39.65 -16.58 15.41
C PRO A 478 39.96 -16.22 16.87
N GLY A 479 41.03 -16.79 17.41
CA GLY A 479 41.46 -16.64 18.81
C GLY A 479 40.58 -17.39 19.84
N GLY A 480 39.58 -18.15 19.38
CA GLY A 480 38.66 -18.91 20.22
C GLY A 480 38.69 -20.41 19.95
N GLU A 481 38.16 -21.17 20.90
CA GLU A 481 37.80 -22.57 20.72
C GLU A 481 36.28 -22.68 20.62
N THR A 482 35.83 -23.45 19.63
CA THR A 482 34.42 -23.73 19.36
C THR A 482 34.19 -25.22 19.52
N SER A 483 33.57 -25.60 20.62
CA SER A 483 33.24 -26.98 20.95
C SER A 483 31.77 -27.27 20.61
N LEU A 484 31.54 -28.19 19.67
CA LEU A 484 30.25 -28.64 19.19
C LEU A 484 29.95 -30.02 19.79
N MET A 485 29.06 -30.03 20.77
CA MET A 485 28.52 -31.27 21.35
C MET A 485 27.39 -31.77 20.47
N ILE A 486 27.53 -32.96 19.90
CA ILE A 486 26.55 -33.52 18.96
C ILE A 486 25.84 -34.75 19.54
N SER A 487 24.56 -34.89 19.22
CA SER A 487 23.74 -36.07 19.52
C SER A 487 22.90 -36.41 18.30
N GLU A 488 22.82 -37.70 17.97
CA GLU A 488 22.10 -38.17 16.78
C GLU A 488 20.74 -38.78 17.15
N ALA A 489 19.72 -38.42 16.38
CA ALA A 489 18.41 -39.07 16.39
C ALA A 489 18.05 -39.54 14.98
N SER A 490 17.59 -40.78 14.85
CA SER A 490 17.12 -41.34 13.59
C SER A 490 15.60 -41.52 13.63
N PHE A 491 14.94 -41.17 12.53
CA PHE A 491 13.47 -41.23 12.40
C PHE A 491 13.08 -42.16 11.26
N GLU A 492 12.16 -43.09 11.53
CA GLU A 492 11.50 -43.94 10.54
C GLU A 492 9.99 -43.69 10.52
N ARG A 493 9.47 -43.29 9.35
CA ARG A 493 8.05 -42.98 9.09
C ARG A 493 7.40 -44.03 8.20
N LEU A 494 6.12 -44.34 8.43
CA LEU A 494 5.43 -45.45 7.76
C LEU A 494 5.05 -45.18 6.29
N GLY A 495 4.82 -43.92 5.92
CA GLY A 495 4.41 -43.52 4.57
C GLY A 495 3.09 -44.13 4.08
N GLY A 496 2.77 -43.91 2.80
CA GLY A 496 1.61 -44.50 2.13
C GLY A 496 0.26 -44.19 2.80
N ALA A 497 -0.43 -45.24 3.27
CA ALA A 497 -1.75 -45.12 3.89
C ALA A 497 -1.74 -44.42 5.27
N TYR A 498 -0.56 -44.31 5.91
CA TYR A 498 -0.41 -43.71 7.25
C TYR A 498 0.08 -42.26 7.20
N GLY A 499 0.61 -41.81 6.07
CA GLY A 499 1.14 -40.45 5.90
C GLY A 499 1.90 -40.30 4.60
N THR A 500 2.35 -39.08 4.31
CA THR A 500 3.15 -38.78 3.12
C THR A 500 4.62 -38.62 3.50
N CYS A 501 5.47 -39.50 2.98
CA CYS A 501 6.92 -39.35 3.06
C CYS A 501 7.56 -39.85 1.78
N VAL A 502 8.76 -39.37 1.48
CA VAL A 502 9.54 -39.74 0.30
C VAL A 502 10.55 -40.82 0.66
N LYS A 503 10.51 -41.97 -0.03
CA LYS A 503 11.50 -43.04 0.21
C LYS A 503 12.75 -42.86 -0.63
N ASP A 504 12.56 -42.45 -1.87
CA ASP A 504 13.63 -42.25 -2.84
C ASP A 504 13.41 -40.96 -3.61
N LYS A 505 14.51 -40.28 -3.97
CA LYS A 505 14.45 -39.02 -4.72
C LYS A 505 13.73 -39.13 -6.07
N SER A 506 13.63 -40.33 -6.66
CA SER A 506 12.87 -40.59 -7.90
C SER A 506 11.36 -40.43 -7.74
N GLU A 507 10.82 -40.46 -6.52
CA GLU A 507 9.40 -40.18 -6.27
C GLU A 507 9.05 -38.69 -6.45
N VAL A 508 10.07 -37.82 -6.51
CA VAL A 508 9.93 -36.38 -6.72
C VAL A 508 10.28 -36.00 -8.15
N LYS A 509 9.44 -35.16 -8.75
CA LYS A 509 9.48 -34.81 -10.18
C LYS A 509 10.82 -34.20 -10.64
N SER A 510 11.43 -33.36 -9.80
CA SER A 510 12.67 -32.65 -10.10
C SER A 510 13.56 -32.58 -8.86
N TYR A 511 14.70 -33.28 -8.87
CA TYR A 511 15.70 -33.23 -7.81
C TYR A 511 17.10 -33.22 -8.41
N TYR A 512 17.85 -32.13 -8.22
CA TYR A 512 19.14 -31.91 -8.91
C TYR A 512 20.37 -32.16 -8.05
N TYR A 513 20.19 -32.42 -6.76
CA TYR A 513 21.29 -32.65 -5.82
C TYR A 513 21.75 -34.11 -5.85
N SER A 514 23.04 -34.32 -5.60
CA SER A 514 23.61 -35.65 -5.35
C SER A 514 23.25 -36.16 -3.96
N GLY A 515 23.35 -37.47 -3.76
CA GLY A 515 23.06 -38.10 -2.46
C GLY A 515 21.60 -38.50 -2.28
N GLU A 516 21.20 -38.61 -1.02
CA GLU A 516 19.84 -39.00 -0.59
C GLU A 516 18.86 -37.82 -0.69
N TYR A 517 17.57 -38.11 -0.50
CA TYR A 517 16.52 -37.11 -0.56
C TYR A 517 16.49 -36.26 0.71
N HIS A 518 16.62 -34.95 0.54
CA HIS A 518 16.38 -33.96 1.60
C HIS A 518 15.34 -32.93 1.18
N ILE A 519 14.62 -32.42 2.17
CA ILE A 519 13.54 -31.45 1.96
C ILE A 519 14.07 -30.13 1.36
N ASP A 520 15.22 -29.64 1.83
CA ASP A 520 15.83 -28.40 1.33
C ASP A 520 16.28 -28.54 -0.14
N GLY A 521 16.87 -29.70 -0.49
CA GLY A 521 17.23 -30.01 -1.88
C GLY A 521 16.02 -30.04 -2.80
N CYS A 522 14.88 -30.51 -2.32
CA CYS A 522 13.61 -30.51 -3.06
C CYS A 522 13.10 -29.08 -3.29
N PHE A 523 13.08 -28.23 -2.26
CA PHE A 523 12.65 -26.83 -2.40
C PHE A 523 13.53 -26.05 -3.37
N ARG A 524 14.85 -26.25 -3.33
CA ARG A 524 15.78 -25.59 -4.27
C ARG A 524 15.66 -26.12 -5.70
N SER A 525 15.37 -27.41 -5.86
CA SER A 525 15.11 -27.98 -7.19
C SER A 525 13.79 -27.43 -7.76
N CYS A 526 12.77 -27.25 -6.91
CA CYS A 526 11.51 -26.59 -7.30
C CYS A 526 11.70 -25.09 -7.64
N TYR A 527 12.56 -24.39 -6.90
CA TYR A 527 12.99 -23.03 -7.23
C TYR A 527 13.64 -22.97 -8.62
N GLN A 528 14.57 -23.88 -8.91
CA GLN A 528 15.22 -23.98 -10.22
C GLN A 528 14.20 -24.22 -11.36
N ASP A 529 13.21 -25.08 -11.15
CA ASP A 529 12.12 -25.29 -12.10
C ASP A 529 11.31 -24.00 -12.37
N ALA A 530 11.04 -23.21 -11.32
CA ALA A 530 10.31 -21.95 -11.46
C ALA A 530 11.12 -20.87 -12.18
N VAL A 531 12.43 -20.81 -11.93
CA VAL A 531 13.36 -19.92 -12.64
C VAL A 531 13.44 -20.34 -14.11
N LEU A 532 13.64 -21.63 -14.40
CA LEU A 532 13.64 -22.15 -15.77
C LEU A 532 12.35 -21.81 -16.52
N LYS A 533 11.20 -21.97 -15.88
CA LYS A 533 9.90 -21.64 -16.47
C LYS A 533 9.71 -20.15 -16.75
N SER A 534 10.28 -19.27 -15.92
CA SER A 534 10.06 -17.83 -16.00
C SER A 534 11.11 -17.12 -16.86
N CYS A 535 12.37 -17.56 -16.79
CA CYS A 535 13.52 -16.91 -17.41
C CYS A 535 14.10 -17.71 -18.59
N GLY A 536 13.72 -18.98 -18.79
CA GLY A 536 14.25 -19.83 -19.86
C GLY A 536 15.65 -20.39 -19.58
N CYS A 537 16.23 -20.08 -18.42
CA CYS A 537 17.55 -20.47 -17.96
C CYS A 537 17.49 -20.88 -16.48
N MET A 538 18.53 -21.53 -15.97
CA MET A 538 18.62 -21.92 -14.56
C MET A 538 19.60 -21.04 -13.78
N ASP A 539 19.31 -20.75 -12.52
CA ASP A 539 20.16 -19.90 -11.68
C ASP A 539 21.50 -20.60 -11.41
N PRO A 540 22.64 -20.04 -11.85
CA PRO A 540 23.92 -20.74 -11.83
C PRO A 540 24.45 -21.01 -10.41
N ARG A 541 23.88 -20.35 -9.37
CA ARG A 541 24.29 -20.52 -7.98
C ARG A 541 23.92 -21.88 -7.39
N TYR A 542 23.00 -22.63 -8.02
CA TYR A 542 22.59 -23.95 -7.56
C TYR A 542 22.85 -25.04 -8.62
N PRO A 543 22.95 -26.31 -8.21
CA PRO A 543 23.13 -27.42 -9.14
C PRO A 543 22.02 -27.52 -10.18
N MET A 544 22.42 -27.81 -11.42
CA MET A 544 21.57 -28.01 -12.58
C MET A 544 21.58 -29.48 -13.03
N PRO A 545 20.60 -29.93 -13.83
CA PRO A 545 20.66 -31.24 -14.48
C PRO A 545 21.99 -31.45 -15.20
N ARG A 546 22.55 -32.67 -15.13
CA ARG A 546 23.76 -33.04 -15.88
C ARG A 546 23.53 -33.12 -17.40
N ASP A 547 22.27 -33.13 -17.81
CA ASP A 547 21.89 -33.11 -19.22
C ASP A 547 22.08 -31.70 -19.79
N ARG A 548 22.76 -31.58 -20.94
CA ARG A 548 23.12 -30.30 -21.58
C ARG A 548 21.92 -29.57 -22.21
N SER A 549 20.70 -29.99 -21.88
CA SER A 549 19.47 -29.44 -22.43
C SER A 549 19.11 -28.06 -21.85
N VAL A 550 19.74 -27.64 -20.76
CA VAL A 550 19.44 -26.38 -20.06
C VAL A 550 20.72 -25.57 -19.85
N SER A 551 20.67 -24.26 -20.18
CA SER A 551 21.78 -23.33 -19.97
C SER A 551 21.66 -22.57 -18.64
N PRO A 552 22.80 -22.22 -18.00
CA PRO A 552 22.79 -21.28 -16.88
C PRO A 552 22.32 -19.89 -17.33
N CYS A 553 21.66 -19.16 -16.44
CA CYS A 553 21.30 -17.76 -16.65
C CYS A 553 22.54 -16.89 -16.70
N GLU A 554 22.68 -16.06 -17.73
CA GLU A 554 23.79 -15.13 -17.86
C GLU A 554 23.51 -13.84 -17.06
N LEU A 555 24.46 -12.91 -17.03
CA LEU A 555 24.31 -11.63 -16.31
C LEU A 555 23.06 -10.81 -16.71
N PRO A 556 22.64 -10.75 -17.99
CA PRO A 556 21.41 -10.06 -18.40
C PRO A 556 20.15 -10.65 -17.73
N ASP A 557 20.11 -11.97 -17.57
CA ASP A 557 18.97 -12.71 -17.03
C ASP A 557 18.84 -12.57 -15.50
N ARG A 558 19.85 -12.00 -14.83
CA ARG A 558 19.88 -11.81 -13.37
C ARG A 558 18.63 -11.10 -12.86
N TYR A 559 18.15 -10.08 -13.57
CA TYR A 559 16.95 -9.34 -13.16
C TYR A 559 15.73 -10.24 -13.09
N CYS A 560 15.58 -11.16 -14.06
CA CYS A 560 14.50 -12.13 -14.05
C CYS A 560 14.65 -13.11 -12.86
N VAL A 561 15.86 -13.60 -12.59
CA VAL A 561 16.13 -14.49 -11.45
C VAL A 561 15.80 -13.80 -10.11
N MET A 562 16.21 -12.55 -9.94
CA MET A 562 15.91 -11.74 -8.75
C MET A 562 14.41 -11.48 -8.62
N GLU A 563 13.73 -11.12 -9.72
CA GLU A 563 12.29 -10.87 -9.75
C GLU A 563 11.47 -12.11 -9.35
N VAL A 564 11.88 -13.31 -9.79
CA VAL A 564 11.26 -14.57 -9.35
C VAL A 564 11.43 -14.77 -7.84
N THR A 565 12.65 -14.51 -7.33
CA THR A 565 12.97 -14.65 -5.90
C THR A 565 12.18 -13.65 -5.04
N GLU A 566 12.16 -12.38 -5.43
CA GLU A 566 11.50 -11.30 -4.68
C GLU A 566 9.97 -11.42 -4.71
N ARG A 567 9.38 -11.70 -5.88
CA ARG A 567 7.92 -11.77 -6.01
C ARG A 567 7.32 -13.00 -5.36
N ARG A 568 7.98 -14.14 -5.50
CA ARG A 568 7.44 -15.42 -5.01
C ARG A 568 7.91 -15.74 -3.59
N GLY A 569 9.02 -15.17 -3.14
CA GLY A 569 9.56 -15.39 -1.82
C GLY A 569 9.98 -16.85 -1.59
N ASP A 570 9.82 -17.34 -0.37
CA ASP A 570 10.26 -18.65 0.08
C ASP A 570 9.55 -19.82 -0.66
N PRO A 571 10.29 -20.70 -1.37
CA PRO A 571 9.75 -21.88 -2.06
C PRO A 571 8.96 -22.83 -1.17
N SER A 572 9.21 -22.84 0.15
CA SER A 572 8.45 -23.66 1.10
C SER A 572 6.96 -23.30 1.16
N LYS A 573 6.60 -22.10 0.71
CA LYS A 573 5.22 -21.58 0.72
C LYS A 573 4.52 -21.75 -0.63
N TRP A 574 5.20 -22.24 -1.66
CA TRP A 574 4.64 -22.32 -3.01
C TRP A 574 3.77 -23.57 -3.15
N GLN A 575 2.54 -23.40 -3.67
CA GLN A 575 1.60 -24.52 -3.82
C GLN A 575 2.07 -25.60 -4.81
N GLU A 576 2.90 -25.23 -5.78
CA GLU A 576 3.51 -26.14 -6.74
C GLU A 576 4.67 -26.97 -6.16
N CYS A 577 5.35 -26.47 -5.11
CA CYS A 577 6.46 -27.16 -4.47
C CYS A 577 5.96 -28.14 -3.40
N ARG A 578 5.66 -29.36 -3.82
CA ARG A 578 5.24 -30.44 -2.90
C ARG A 578 6.44 -31.27 -2.44
N CYS A 579 7.13 -30.79 -1.40
CA CYS A 579 8.25 -31.50 -0.77
C CYS A 579 7.80 -32.12 0.56
N SER A 580 7.61 -33.45 0.59
CA SER A 580 7.28 -34.17 1.82
C SER A 580 8.56 -34.54 2.57
N LEU A 581 8.46 -34.84 3.86
CA LEU A 581 9.63 -35.28 4.63
C LEU A 581 10.12 -36.67 4.13
N PRO A 582 11.43 -36.96 4.22
CA PRO A 582 11.95 -38.31 3.96
C PRO A 582 11.32 -39.37 4.88
N CYS A 583 11.17 -40.61 4.42
CA CYS A 583 10.66 -41.69 5.26
C CYS A 583 11.69 -42.18 6.29
N SER A 584 12.98 -42.11 5.96
CA SER A 584 14.08 -42.35 6.89
C SER A 584 14.98 -41.13 6.90
N ASN A 585 15.27 -40.56 8.07
CA ASN A 585 16.26 -39.49 8.18
C ASN A 585 16.98 -39.48 9.52
N GLY A 586 18.29 -39.21 9.46
CA GLY A 586 19.09 -38.82 10.61
C GLY A 586 18.93 -37.32 10.88
N GLN A 587 18.95 -36.93 12.15
CA GLN A 587 18.98 -35.54 12.57
C GLN A 587 20.01 -35.39 13.68
N PHE A 588 20.90 -34.41 13.51
CA PHE A 588 21.85 -34.03 14.53
C PHE A 588 21.30 -32.87 15.36
N SER A 589 21.29 -33.05 16.68
CA SER A 589 21.15 -31.95 17.63
C SER A 589 22.55 -31.53 18.06
N VAL A 590 22.87 -30.26 17.82
CA VAL A 590 24.19 -29.69 18.12
C VAL A 590 24.06 -28.61 19.17
N ARG A 591 24.89 -28.67 20.21
CA ARG A 591 25.06 -27.60 21.19
C ARG A 591 26.46 -27.03 21.04
N ALA A 592 26.56 -25.75 20.72
CA ALA A 592 27.83 -25.05 20.60
C ALA A 592 28.19 -24.36 21.91
N ALA A 593 29.45 -24.50 22.31
CA ALA A 593 30.08 -23.75 23.38
C ALA A 593 31.31 -23.03 22.82
N HIS A 594 31.48 -21.77 23.20
CA HIS A 594 32.61 -20.95 22.78
C HIS A 594 33.42 -20.55 24.00
N SER A 595 34.72 -20.78 23.93
CA SER A 595 35.68 -20.35 24.95
C SER A 595 36.80 -19.55 24.30
N ARG A 596 37.45 -18.69 25.08
CA ARG A 596 38.70 -18.09 24.62
C ARG A 596 39.78 -19.15 24.68
N PHE A 597 40.53 -19.29 23.60
CA PHE A 597 41.65 -20.21 23.59
C PHE A 597 42.81 -19.59 24.41
N PRO A 598 43.22 -20.20 25.54
CA PRO A 598 44.06 -19.56 26.57
C PRO A 598 45.38 -19.06 26.01
N GLN A 599 45.83 -17.84 26.35
CA GLN A 599 46.94 -17.11 25.71
C GLN A 599 48.37 -17.49 26.14
N GLU A 600 48.56 -18.44 27.07
CA GLU A 600 49.87 -18.74 27.67
C GLU A 600 50.64 -19.87 26.94
N THR A 601 51.96 -19.91 27.13
CA THR A 601 52.96 -20.77 26.44
C THR A 601 52.69 -22.29 26.41
N ASN A 602 51.72 -22.81 27.18
CA ASN A 602 51.30 -24.23 27.17
C ASN A 602 50.25 -24.57 26.09
N ARG A 603 49.94 -23.63 25.18
CA ARG A 603 48.91 -23.74 24.12
C ARG A 603 48.99 -25.00 23.25
N CYS A 604 50.18 -25.36 22.78
CA CYS A 604 50.37 -26.51 21.89
C CYS A 604 50.65 -27.82 22.66
N ASP A 605 50.97 -27.74 23.97
CA ASP A 605 51.19 -28.91 24.83
C ASP A 605 49.86 -29.58 25.21
N LEU A 606 48.77 -28.80 25.26
CA LEU A 606 47.40 -29.30 25.46
C LEU A 606 46.90 -30.19 24.31
N LEU A 607 47.53 -30.11 23.14
CA LEU A 607 47.22 -30.94 21.98
C LEU A 607 47.99 -32.27 21.98
N LYS A 608 48.85 -32.52 23.00
CA LYS A 608 49.63 -33.76 23.21
C LYS A 608 50.18 -34.37 21.91
N PHE A 609 50.88 -33.57 21.11
CA PHE A 609 51.45 -34.03 19.86
C PHE A 609 52.53 -35.11 20.11
N GLY A 610 52.45 -36.21 19.37
CA GLY A 610 53.55 -37.17 19.26
C GLY A 610 54.72 -36.67 18.38
N ASP A 611 54.49 -35.65 17.55
CA ASP A 611 55.45 -35.13 16.57
C ASP A 611 55.84 -33.66 16.84
N SER A 612 57.16 -33.41 16.94
CA SER A 612 57.74 -32.08 17.22
C SER A 612 57.51 -31.05 16.10
N ARG A 613 57.20 -31.48 14.87
CA ARG A 613 56.97 -30.54 13.75
C ARG A 613 55.63 -29.83 13.85
N VAL A 614 54.57 -30.56 14.21
CA VAL A 614 53.21 -30.03 14.36
C VAL A 614 53.16 -29.06 15.54
N TYR A 615 53.83 -29.41 16.64
CA TYR A 615 54.00 -28.53 17.80
C TYR A 615 54.67 -27.20 17.41
N LYS A 616 55.76 -27.23 16.63
CA LYS A 616 56.44 -26.01 16.16
C LYS A 616 55.58 -25.18 15.20
N ARG A 617 54.79 -25.82 14.32
CA ARG A 617 53.88 -25.13 13.41
C ARG A 617 52.73 -24.47 14.17
N CYS A 618 52.14 -25.18 15.13
CA CYS A 618 51.14 -24.64 16.05
C CYS A 618 51.65 -23.39 16.80
N LEU A 619 52.87 -23.44 17.35
CA LEU A 619 53.45 -22.29 18.05
C LEU A 619 53.69 -21.07 17.15
N ALA A 620 54.10 -21.29 15.90
CA ALA A 620 54.33 -20.20 14.95
C ALA A 620 53.02 -19.49 14.55
N GLU A 621 51.95 -20.25 14.34
CA GLU A 621 50.66 -19.73 13.88
C GLU A 621 49.83 -19.11 15.01
N MET A 622 49.94 -19.63 16.23
CA MET A 622 49.20 -19.09 17.37
C MET A 622 49.69 -17.70 17.81
N ALA A 623 50.78 -17.19 17.22
CA ALA A 623 51.26 -15.83 17.42
C ALA A 623 50.41 -14.77 16.67
N SER A 624 49.69 -15.14 15.60
CA SER A 624 48.93 -14.17 14.79
C SER A 624 47.50 -13.92 15.28
N ASN A 625 46.99 -14.72 16.23
CA ASN A 625 45.60 -14.67 16.72
C ASN A 625 44.53 -14.89 15.62
N GLU A 626 44.94 -15.36 14.44
CA GLU A 626 44.09 -15.62 13.27
C GLU A 626 43.64 -17.09 13.18
N THR A 627 43.97 -17.91 14.17
CA THR A 627 43.61 -19.33 14.21
C THR A 627 42.37 -19.57 15.05
N ALA A 628 41.50 -20.47 14.63
CA ALA A 628 40.35 -20.96 15.40
C ALA A 628 40.51 -22.47 15.67
N LEU A 629 40.23 -22.90 16.89
CA LEU A 629 40.16 -24.31 17.26
C LEU A 629 38.72 -24.78 17.17
N ILE A 630 38.48 -25.84 16.41
CA ILE A 630 37.17 -26.48 16.23
C ILE A 630 37.24 -27.85 16.90
N ASN A 631 36.24 -28.15 17.71
CA ASN A 631 36.10 -29.44 18.35
C ASN A 631 34.68 -29.96 18.16
N VAL A 632 34.50 -31.17 17.66
CA VAL A 632 33.20 -31.78 17.39
C VAL A 632 33.18 -33.18 18.00
N TYR A 633 32.32 -33.42 18.97
CA TYR A 633 32.32 -34.68 19.70
C TYR A 633 30.95 -35.09 20.21
N PHE A 634 30.78 -36.40 20.41
CA PHE A 634 29.64 -36.96 21.10
C PHE A 634 29.92 -36.96 22.62
N PRO A 635 29.08 -36.31 23.46
CA PRO A 635 29.26 -36.36 24.90
C PRO A 635 28.97 -37.76 25.47
N GLN A 636 28.16 -38.54 24.76
CA GLN A 636 27.80 -39.93 25.06
C GLN A 636 27.47 -40.65 23.75
N LEU A 637 27.81 -41.94 23.65
CA LEU A 637 27.49 -42.79 22.49
C LEU A 637 26.05 -43.31 22.57
N ILE A 638 25.08 -42.40 22.60
CA ILE A 638 23.65 -42.75 22.60
C ILE A 638 23.03 -42.23 21.30
N GLN A 639 22.44 -43.15 20.54
CA GLN A 639 21.63 -42.83 19.37
C GLN A 639 20.16 -43.00 19.73
N ALA A 640 19.38 -41.94 19.57
CA ALA A 640 17.93 -42.02 19.74
C ALA A 640 17.32 -42.55 18.45
N TYR A 641 16.43 -43.54 18.53
CA TYR A 641 15.77 -44.10 17.37
C TYR A 641 14.25 -44.03 17.55
N PHE A 642 13.59 -43.27 16.67
CA PHE A 642 12.15 -43.03 16.67
C PHE A 642 11.52 -43.73 15.47
N ARG A 643 10.70 -44.73 15.74
CA ARG A 643 10.01 -45.50 14.70
C ARG A 643 8.51 -45.38 14.85
N GLU A 644 7.85 -44.97 13.78
CA GLU A 644 6.41 -45.03 13.70
C GLU A 644 5.97 -46.48 13.51
N GLU A 645 5.07 -46.95 14.38
CA GLU A 645 4.43 -48.26 14.26
C GLU A 645 2.93 -48.10 14.04
N PRO A 646 2.32 -48.92 13.15
CA PRO A 646 0.90 -48.84 12.93
C PRO A 646 0.16 -49.22 14.21
N LYS A 647 -0.73 -48.34 14.67
CA LYS A 647 -1.53 -48.56 15.90
C LYS A 647 -2.32 -49.87 15.85
N MET A 648 -2.77 -50.25 14.66
CA MET A 648 -3.54 -51.46 14.41
C MET A 648 -2.95 -52.18 13.19
N ASP A 649 -2.43 -53.38 13.40
CA ASP A 649 -2.04 -54.29 12.32
C ASP A 649 -3.22 -55.21 11.97
N LEU A 650 -3.09 -55.94 10.85
CA LEU A 650 -4.14 -56.86 10.40
C LEU A 650 -4.44 -57.94 11.46
N ASN A 651 -3.42 -58.41 12.16
CA ASN A 651 -3.55 -59.44 13.18
C ASN A 651 -4.34 -58.94 14.40
N LYS A 652 -4.05 -57.74 14.92
CA LYS A 652 -4.84 -57.12 16.00
C LYS A 652 -6.25 -56.80 15.54
N PHE A 653 -6.45 -56.32 14.31
CA PHE A 653 -7.79 -56.05 13.78
C PHE A 653 -8.64 -57.33 13.74
N VAL A 654 -8.11 -58.41 13.15
CA VAL A 654 -8.81 -59.71 13.06
C VAL A 654 -9.05 -60.29 14.44
N SER A 655 -8.08 -60.21 15.36
CA SER A 655 -8.24 -60.67 16.74
C SER A 655 -9.32 -59.89 17.50
N MET A 656 -9.35 -58.55 17.38
CA MET A 656 -10.34 -57.70 18.04
C MET A 656 -11.75 -57.92 17.47
N LEU A 657 -11.88 -58.02 16.14
CA LEU A 657 -13.15 -58.31 15.49
C LEU A 657 -13.66 -59.72 15.84
N GLY A 658 -12.77 -60.71 15.82
CA GLY A 658 -13.08 -62.09 16.21
C GLY A 658 -13.50 -62.19 17.68
N GLY A 659 -12.82 -61.47 18.58
CA GLY A 659 -13.21 -61.37 19.98
C GLY A 659 -14.58 -60.71 20.16
N LEU A 660 -14.85 -59.61 19.46
CA LEU A 660 -16.13 -58.91 19.54
C LEU A 660 -17.30 -59.77 19.04
N LEU A 661 -17.14 -60.42 17.88
CA LEU A 661 -18.16 -61.33 17.31
C LEU A 661 -18.37 -62.57 18.19
N GLY A 662 -17.28 -63.12 18.74
CA GLY A 662 -17.33 -64.24 19.68
C GLY A 662 -18.07 -63.90 20.96
N VAL A 663 -17.83 -62.71 21.55
CA VAL A 663 -18.48 -62.29 22.81
C VAL A 663 -19.94 -61.90 22.60
N LEU A 664 -20.25 -61.10 21.57
CA LEU A 664 -21.60 -60.56 21.39
C LEU A 664 -22.58 -61.56 20.78
N MET A 665 -22.11 -62.41 19.88
CA MET A 665 -22.98 -63.29 19.09
C MET A 665 -22.61 -64.77 19.21
N GLY A 666 -21.49 -65.13 19.85
CA GLY A 666 -20.96 -66.50 19.77
C GLY A 666 -20.56 -66.90 18.36
N PHE A 667 -20.40 -65.93 17.45
CA PHE A 667 -20.18 -66.18 16.03
C PHE A 667 -18.69 -66.19 15.71
N SER A 668 -18.33 -67.13 14.87
CA SER A 668 -17.04 -67.29 14.23
C SER A 668 -17.24 -67.21 12.71
N PHE A 669 -16.15 -67.19 11.97
CA PHE A 669 -16.22 -67.28 10.52
C PHE A 669 -16.93 -68.56 10.04
N ILE A 670 -16.81 -69.66 10.82
CA ILE A 670 -17.42 -70.95 10.50
C ILE A 670 -18.94 -70.88 10.64
N THR A 671 -19.47 -70.26 11.70
CA THR A 671 -20.93 -70.10 11.87
C THR A 671 -21.53 -69.24 10.77
N LEU A 672 -20.83 -68.19 10.31
CA LEU A 672 -21.29 -67.42 9.14
C LEU A 672 -21.35 -68.28 7.88
N ALA A 673 -20.36 -69.16 7.66
CA ALA A 673 -20.34 -70.07 6.52
C ALA A 673 -21.50 -71.07 6.57
N GLU A 674 -21.81 -71.62 7.74
CA GLU A 674 -22.97 -72.51 7.95
C GLU A 674 -24.31 -71.80 7.66
N PHE A 675 -24.48 -70.55 8.10
CA PHE A 675 -25.66 -69.77 7.78
C PHE A 675 -25.82 -69.54 6.27
N VAL A 676 -24.72 -69.28 5.57
CA VAL A 676 -24.72 -69.11 4.11
C VAL A 676 -25.05 -70.44 3.42
N GLU A 677 -24.48 -71.55 3.87
CA GLU A 677 -24.78 -72.89 3.32
C GLU A 677 -26.26 -73.24 3.52
N LEU A 678 -26.80 -73.01 4.71
CA LEU A 678 -28.21 -73.21 5.00
C LEU A 678 -29.10 -72.33 4.13
N PHE A 679 -28.77 -71.04 4.00
CA PHE A 679 -29.52 -70.10 3.17
C PHE A 679 -29.51 -70.52 1.69
N VAL A 680 -28.36 -70.91 1.15
CA VAL A 680 -28.22 -71.41 -0.22
C VAL A 680 -29.05 -72.68 -0.39
N THR A 681 -28.96 -73.62 0.54
CA THR A 681 -29.72 -74.89 0.48
C THR A 681 -31.23 -74.64 0.51
N LEU A 682 -31.72 -73.78 1.41
CA LEU A 682 -33.12 -73.40 1.47
C LEU A 682 -33.58 -72.70 0.20
N THR A 683 -32.74 -71.83 -0.37
CA THR A 683 -33.06 -71.13 -1.62
C THR A 683 -33.13 -72.10 -2.80
N VAL A 684 -32.22 -73.07 -2.87
CA VAL A 684 -32.23 -74.12 -3.90
C VAL A 684 -33.45 -75.03 -3.76
N ILE A 685 -33.85 -75.37 -2.52
CA ILE A 685 -35.08 -76.14 -2.26
C ILE A 685 -36.32 -75.32 -2.64
N TYR A 686 -36.37 -74.03 -2.31
CA TYR A 686 -37.51 -73.16 -2.63
C TYR A 686 -37.66 -72.89 -4.14
N LEU A 687 -36.55 -72.87 -4.88
CA LEU A 687 -36.53 -72.68 -6.33
C LEU A 687 -36.77 -73.97 -7.12
N ARG A 688 -36.69 -75.15 -6.47
CA ARG A 688 -37.11 -76.44 -7.04
C ARG A 688 -38.58 -76.70 -6.72
#